data_AF-A0A8J5KQG3-F1
#
_entry.id   AF-A0A8J5KQG3-F1
#
_cell.length_a   1.000
_cell.length_b   1.000
_cell.length_c   1.000
_cell.angle_alpha   90.00
_cell.angle_beta   90.00
_cell.angle_gamma   90.00
#
_symmetry.space_group_name_H-M   'P 1'
#
loop_
_entity.id
_entity.type
_entity.pdbx_description
1 polymer ?
#
loop_
_entity_poly.entity_id
_entity_poly.type
_entity_poly.pdbx_seq_one_letter_code
_entity_poly.pdbx_strand_id
1 'polypeptide(L)'
;MALNFLLFLRLVLTLVSAAGHPLDPLTADELTRAIDLIRASPLNSSSSLAFHYVGLDEPPKPAVLAWPRSAPPRRAFVIARAGGATHEIHVDLSSDGGGLILSDTVYRGAGFPTFTIDEQVAASKLPFQYPPFEASVARRGIPLSDVLCTTFSVGWFGGEERWAGRRVIVVQCFVAAGTANFYARPVEGVTVVVDLDAMEIVEYEDREDLPVPKAEGTEYRAAEQRPPFGPEPKPGAVVQPEGRGFQVDGHMIRGTNWELHLSFDARAGAVISLASVKDSDKGVFRLVLYRGHVSELFVPYMDPSADWYFKTFFDAGEFALGLLTAPLEPFTDCPANAVFMDADVAGVDGSPVRNIPNAMCVFERYAGDVAWRHTEVITEVRPEVSLVVRSAAVVGNYDYVIDWEFKTTGSIKIGVALSGILEVKATYYSHADELSGDAHGSLIAGNTLGVYHDHFLTFRLDLDVDGPNNSFVKSRLRPVRAAAGPRRSYWTVEKETARRETDGSVELDATELMVVNPNRRTRIGNEVGYKIVSHGGTATSLLDDDDYPQQRASYTKRQVWVTAYDEAEKWAAGLYTDQSTGDDNLAAWSQRNREIENKDIVLWYTVGIHHVPCQEDFPVMPAVTGGFELRPTNFFDRNPLIRTRPNKQATWPNCSLIN
;
A
#
# COMPACT_ATOMS: atom_id res chain seq x y z
N MET A 1 0.52 -23.21 48.86
CA MET A 1 1.48 -22.47 48.00
C MET A 1 1.18 -22.60 46.51
N ALA A 2 0.87 -23.79 45.96
CA ALA A 2 0.57 -23.96 44.52
C ALA A 2 -0.70 -23.20 44.04
N LEU A 3 -1.75 -23.11 44.86
CA LEU A 3 -3.00 -22.43 44.49
C LEU A 3 -2.85 -20.90 44.39
N ASN A 4 -2.00 -20.30 45.24
CA ASN A 4 -1.69 -18.86 45.19
C ASN A 4 -0.80 -18.51 43.99
N PHE A 5 0.05 -19.42 43.54
CA PHE A 5 0.88 -19.22 42.35
C PHE A 5 0.05 -19.25 41.06
N LEU A 6 -0.94 -20.15 40.98
CA LEU A 6 -1.92 -20.21 39.88
C LEU A 6 -2.87 -19.01 39.83
N LEU A 7 -3.28 -18.47 40.98
CA LEU A 7 -4.05 -17.22 41.04
C LEU A 7 -3.21 -16.01 40.64
N PHE A 8 -1.94 -15.94 41.05
CA PHE A 8 -1.05 -14.85 40.67
C PHE A 8 -0.73 -14.87 39.16
N LEU A 9 -0.52 -16.06 38.57
CA LEU A 9 -0.32 -16.21 37.12
C LEU A 9 -1.58 -15.81 36.33
N ARG A 10 -2.77 -16.20 36.80
CA ARG A 10 -4.04 -15.74 36.21
C ARG A 10 -4.24 -14.24 36.37
N LEU A 11 -3.89 -13.65 37.50
CA LEU A 11 -4.02 -12.22 37.75
C LEU A 11 -3.08 -11.39 36.84
N VAL A 12 -1.85 -11.85 36.63
CA VAL A 12 -0.89 -11.24 35.69
C VAL A 12 -1.36 -11.39 34.24
N LEU A 13 -1.91 -12.55 33.85
CA LEU A 13 -2.52 -12.73 32.51
C LEU A 13 -3.79 -11.90 32.32
N THR A 14 -4.62 -11.69 33.35
CA THR A 14 -5.82 -10.83 33.26
C THR A 14 -5.51 -9.34 33.34
N LEU A 15 -4.40 -8.93 33.97
CA LEU A 15 -3.94 -7.53 33.98
C LEU A 15 -3.26 -7.15 32.65
N VAL A 16 -2.56 -8.09 32.00
CA VAL A 16 -2.02 -7.90 30.64
C VAL A 16 -3.14 -7.83 29.61
N SER A 17 -4.27 -8.50 29.84
CA SER A 17 -5.48 -8.36 29.02
C SER A 17 -6.14 -6.97 29.07
N ALA A 18 -5.76 -6.10 30.02
CA ALA A 18 -6.34 -4.77 30.16
C ALA A 18 -5.57 -3.66 29.44
N ALA A 19 -4.32 -3.91 29.00
CA ALA A 19 -3.54 -2.97 28.20
C ALA A 19 -3.33 -3.55 26.80
N GLY A 20 -3.76 -2.82 25.77
CA GLY A 20 -3.58 -3.19 24.36
C GLY A 20 -2.10 -3.41 23.98
N HIS A 21 -1.86 -4.07 22.87
CA HIS A 21 -0.50 -4.25 22.36
C HIS A 21 0.07 -2.88 21.94
N PRO A 22 1.37 -2.58 22.16
CA PRO A 22 1.92 -1.24 21.91
C PRO A 22 1.80 -0.74 20.46
N LEU A 23 1.70 -1.67 19.51
CA LEU A 23 1.53 -1.38 18.08
C LEU A 23 0.07 -1.34 17.62
N ASP A 24 -0.90 -1.59 18.50
CA ASP A 24 -2.32 -1.49 18.16
C ASP A 24 -2.61 -0.12 17.54
N PRO A 25 -3.50 -0.02 16.52
CA PRO A 25 -3.93 1.28 16.02
C PRO A 25 -4.50 2.11 17.17
N LEU A 26 -4.45 3.45 17.03
CA LEU A 26 -5.09 4.32 18.01
C LEU A 26 -6.58 3.99 18.08
N THR A 27 -7.11 3.78 19.29
CA THR A 27 -8.54 3.55 19.46
C THR A 27 -9.34 4.81 19.18
N ALA A 28 -10.66 4.68 18.99
CA ALA A 28 -11.52 5.84 18.83
C ALA A 28 -11.34 6.88 19.97
N ASP A 29 -11.28 6.43 21.22
CA ASP A 29 -11.08 7.31 22.38
C ASP A 29 -9.69 7.97 22.37
N GLU A 30 -8.66 7.27 21.93
CA GLU A 30 -7.29 7.80 21.80
C GLU A 30 -7.20 8.88 20.71
N LEU A 31 -7.81 8.63 19.56
CA LEU A 31 -7.90 9.59 18.46
C LEU A 31 -8.66 10.85 18.88
N THR A 32 -9.86 10.69 19.49
CA THR A 32 -10.64 11.81 20.00
C THR A 32 -9.86 12.61 21.03
N ARG A 33 -9.15 11.95 21.96
CA ARG A 33 -8.31 12.62 22.95
C ARG A 33 -7.18 13.44 22.31
N ALA A 34 -6.50 12.90 21.30
CA ALA A 34 -5.44 13.64 20.59
C ALA A 34 -6.00 14.91 19.91
N ILE A 35 -7.15 14.78 19.23
CA ILE A 35 -7.84 15.91 18.57
C ILE A 35 -8.29 16.95 19.59
N ASP A 36 -8.91 16.53 20.69
CA ASP A 36 -9.43 17.44 21.72
C ASP A 36 -8.32 18.24 22.42
N LEU A 37 -7.16 17.62 22.67
CA LEU A 37 -6.01 18.32 23.23
C LEU A 37 -5.50 19.42 22.29
N ILE A 38 -5.44 19.14 20.99
CA ILE A 38 -5.01 20.12 19.98
C ILE A 38 -6.06 21.23 19.84
N ARG A 39 -7.35 20.91 19.89
CA ARG A 39 -8.45 21.89 19.90
C ARG A 39 -8.50 22.76 21.15
N ALA A 40 -8.03 22.24 22.28
CA ALA A 40 -7.88 23.01 23.51
C ALA A 40 -6.64 23.92 23.50
N SER A 41 -5.72 23.72 22.54
CA SER A 41 -4.52 24.53 22.40
C SER A 41 -4.79 25.87 21.68
N PRO A 42 -3.83 26.83 21.72
CA PRO A 42 -3.94 28.07 20.95
C PRO A 42 -4.11 27.89 19.43
N LEU A 43 -3.77 26.71 18.85
CA LEU A 43 -3.94 26.45 17.42
C LEU A 43 -5.40 26.56 16.97
N ASN A 44 -6.35 26.24 17.85
CA ASN A 44 -7.78 26.34 17.55
C ASN A 44 -8.30 27.78 17.45
N SER A 45 -7.52 28.77 17.88
CA SER A 45 -7.83 30.19 17.65
C SER A 45 -7.56 30.63 16.21
N SER A 46 -6.89 29.80 15.41
CA SER A 46 -6.74 30.00 13.98
C SER A 46 -8.03 29.68 13.23
N SER A 47 -8.36 30.48 12.22
CA SER A 47 -9.58 30.31 11.41
C SER A 47 -9.58 29.08 10.51
N SER A 48 -8.51 28.28 10.48
CA SER A 48 -8.30 27.19 9.52
C SER A 48 -7.59 25.96 10.08
N LEU A 49 -7.85 25.57 11.34
CA LEU A 49 -7.30 24.32 11.89
C LEU A 49 -7.86 23.08 11.17
N ALA A 50 -6.98 22.31 10.52
CA ALA A 50 -7.30 21.05 9.84
C ALA A 50 -6.32 19.95 10.22
N PHE A 51 -6.81 18.71 10.31
CA PHE A 51 -5.99 17.53 10.64
C PHE A 51 -5.72 16.73 9.37
N HIS A 52 -4.46 16.70 8.92
CA HIS A 52 -4.06 16.01 7.69
C HIS A 52 -3.58 14.57 7.96
N TYR A 53 -3.02 14.33 9.15
CA TYR A 53 -2.66 13.00 9.62
C TYR A 53 -2.82 12.93 11.14
N VAL A 54 -3.39 11.84 11.63
CA VAL A 54 -3.41 11.46 13.05
C VAL A 54 -3.15 9.96 13.10
N GLY A 55 -2.06 9.56 13.75
CA GLY A 55 -1.69 8.16 13.84
C GLY A 55 -0.83 7.86 15.05
N LEU A 56 -0.53 6.58 15.24
CA LEU A 56 0.33 6.12 16.32
C LEU A 56 1.73 6.70 16.15
N ASP A 57 2.24 7.39 17.17
CA ASP A 57 3.66 7.68 17.28
C ASP A 57 4.35 6.39 17.73
N GLU A 58 4.88 5.66 16.75
CA GLU A 58 5.39 4.30 16.92
C GLU A 58 6.42 4.23 18.06
N PRO A 59 6.24 3.33 19.05
CA PRO A 59 7.24 3.16 20.09
C PRO A 59 8.58 2.69 19.51
N PRO A 60 9.71 3.06 20.13
CA PRO A 60 11.02 2.58 19.69
C PRO A 60 11.08 1.05 19.65
N LYS A 61 11.66 0.50 18.58
CA LYS A 61 11.77 -0.96 18.33
C LYS A 61 12.25 -1.77 19.54
N PRO A 62 13.30 -1.36 20.29
CA PRO A 62 13.71 -2.08 21.50
C PRO A 62 12.64 -2.17 22.60
N ALA A 63 11.78 -1.16 22.73
CA ALA A 63 10.71 -1.14 23.71
C ALA A 63 9.57 -2.10 23.30
N VAL A 64 9.25 -2.17 22.01
CA VAL A 64 8.29 -3.15 21.46
C VAL A 64 8.79 -4.57 21.68
N LEU A 65 10.05 -4.86 21.32
CA LEU A 65 10.64 -6.19 21.50
C LEU A 65 10.79 -6.61 22.98
N ALA A 66 10.78 -5.64 23.91
CA ALA A 66 10.80 -5.91 25.35
C ALA A 66 9.40 -6.17 25.94
N TRP A 67 8.33 -5.84 25.23
CA TRP A 67 6.95 -6.08 25.66
C TRP A 67 6.67 -7.61 25.79
N PRO A 68 5.87 -8.07 26.78
CA PRO A 68 5.11 -7.30 27.78
C PRO A 68 5.90 -6.96 29.06
N ARG A 69 7.24 -7.12 29.09
CA ARG A 69 8.02 -6.86 30.31
C ARG A 69 8.05 -5.38 30.70
N SER A 70 7.96 -4.50 29.71
CA SER A 70 7.86 -3.05 29.87
C SER A 70 6.90 -2.52 28.81
N ALA A 71 5.86 -1.79 29.23
CA ALA A 71 4.98 -1.09 28.30
C ALA A 71 5.60 0.26 27.93
N PRO A 72 5.78 0.59 26.63
CA PRO A 72 6.15 1.94 26.23
C PRO A 72 5.01 2.93 26.47
N PRO A 73 5.30 4.23 26.56
CA PRO A 73 4.24 5.25 26.57
C PRO A 73 3.43 5.17 25.29
N ARG A 74 2.13 5.43 25.40
CA ARG A 74 1.18 5.44 24.29
C ARG A 74 1.07 6.86 23.76
N ARG A 75 1.46 7.09 22.49
CA ARG A 75 1.59 8.42 21.92
C ARG A 75 0.94 8.51 20.54
N ALA A 76 0.50 9.71 20.16
CA ALA A 76 0.03 10.02 18.82
C ALA A 76 0.96 11.04 18.15
N PHE A 77 1.17 10.87 16.85
CA PHE A 77 1.79 11.86 15.97
C PHE A 77 0.69 12.48 15.10
N VAL A 78 0.66 13.80 15.08
CA VAL A 78 -0.36 14.57 14.37
C VAL A 78 0.31 15.58 13.45
N ILE A 79 -0.13 15.59 12.19
CA ILE A 79 0.17 16.66 11.25
C ILE A 79 -1.10 17.50 11.09
N ALA A 80 -1.04 18.73 11.57
CA ALA A 80 -2.14 19.68 11.48
C ALA A 80 -1.73 20.91 10.68
N ARG A 81 -2.66 21.50 9.92
CA ARG A 81 -2.48 22.84 9.35
C ARG A 81 -3.28 23.84 10.17
N ALA A 82 -2.67 24.96 10.50
CA ALA A 82 -3.32 26.05 11.22
C ALA A 82 -2.71 27.39 10.78
N GLY A 83 -3.56 28.30 10.28
CA GLY A 83 -3.11 29.66 9.92
C GLY A 83 -2.09 29.67 8.79
N GLY A 84 -2.19 28.72 7.86
CA GLY A 84 -1.27 28.55 6.72
C GLY A 84 0.04 27.83 7.05
N ALA A 85 0.27 27.46 8.31
CA ALA A 85 1.45 26.71 8.73
C ALA A 85 1.14 25.22 8.94
N THR A 86 2.09 24.35 8.64
CA THR A 86 2.05 22.93 8.99
C THR A 86 2.73 22.70 10.34
N HIS A 87 2.06 21.97 11.23
CA HIS A 87 2.48 21.66 12.58
C HIS A 87 2.67 20.15 12.76
N GLU A 88 3.81 19.76 13.31
CA GLU A 88 4.16 18.41 13.76
C GLU A 88 3.99 18.34 15.28
N ILE A 89 3.00 17.57 15.72
CA ILE A 89 2.55 17.56 17.11
C ILE A 89 2.66 16.13 17.66
N HIS A 90 3.41 15.97 18.74
CA HIS A 90 3.46 14.70 19.48
C HIS A 90 2.61 14.82 20.73
N VAL A 91 1.72 13.85 20.94
CA VAL A 91 0.77 13.82 22.07
C VAL A 91 1.00 12.57 22.90
N ASP A 92 1.20 12.71 24.20
CA ASP A 92 1.18 11.62 25.15
C ASP A 92 -0.25 11.32 25.58
N LEU A 93 -0.73 10.11 25.30
CA LEU A 93 -2.08 9.65 25.62
C LEU A 93 -2.13 8.88 26.94
N SER A 94 -0.98 8.56 27.53
CA SER A 94 -0.83 7.70 28.71
C SER A 94 -0.94 8.42 30.05
N SER A 95 -1.01 9.75 30.06
CA SER A 95 -1.05 10.52 31.32
C SER A 95 -2.42 10.44 32.00
N ASP A 96 -2.40 10.17 33.32
CA ASP A 96 -3.57 10.04 34.23
C ASP A 96 -4.46 11.32 34.32
N GLY A 97 -4.18 12.35 33.51
CA GLY A 97 -4.86 13.65 33.46
C GLY A 97 -5.55 14.00 32.14
N GLY A 98 -5.69 13.06 31.19
CA GLY A 98 -6.39 13.31 29.93
C GLY A 98 -5.49 13.58 28.72
N GLY A 99 -4.20 13.24 28.82
CA GLY A 99 -3.20 13.40 27.76
C GLY A 99 -2.50 14.78 27.77
N LEU A 100 -1.33 14.87 27.13
CA LEU A 100 -0.49 16.07 27.10
C LEU A 100 0.19 16.25 25.73
N ILE A 101 0.16 17.46 25.19
CA ILE A 101 1.00 17.82 24.02
C ILE A 101 2.46 17.89 24.49
N LEU A 102 3.29 16.99 23.97
CA LEU A 102 4.72 16.91 24.29
C LEU A 102 5.54 17.94 23.49
N SER A 103 5.19 18.12 22.22
CA SER A 103 5.83 19.08 21.32
C SER A 103 4.86 19.53 20.23
N ASP A 104 5.09 20.73 19.72
CA ASP A 104 4.44 21.33 18.57
C ASP A 104 5.53 22.10 17.80
N THR A 105 5.87 21.63 16.60
CA THR A 105 6.91 22.22 15.76
C THR A 105 6.34 22.62 14.41
N VAL A 106 6.63 23.85 13.97
CA VAL A 106 6.24 24.30 12.64
C VAL A 106 7.21 23.73 11.59
N TYR A 107 6.69 22.94 10.67
CA TYR A 107 7.43 22.46 9.51
C TYR A 107 7.71 23.62 8.53
N ARG A 108 8.96 23.72 8.06
CA ARG A 108 9.43 24.79 7.16
C ARG A 108 10.16 24.28 5.93
N GLY A 109 10.18 22.96 5.71
CA GLY A 109 10.79 22.34 4.54
C GLY A 109 9.89 22.45 3.30
N ALA A 110 10.30 21.75 2.24
CA ALA A 110 9.55 21.70 0.98
C ALA A 110 8.39 20.69 1.05
N GLY A 111 7.35 20.96 0.27
CA GLY A 111 6.17 20.10 0.19
C GLY A 111 5.14 20.34 1.28
N PHE A 112 3.99 19.70 1.11
CA PHE A 112 2.80 19.83 1.94
C PHE A 112 2.27 18.46 2.39
N PRO A 113 1.44 18.42 3.44
CA PRO A 113 0.83 17.18 3.88
C PRO A 113 -0.25 16.69 2.91
N THR A 114 -0.67 15.44 3.13
CA THR A 114 -1.80 14.77 2.46
C THR A 114 -3.02 15.68 2.35
N PHE A 115 -3.74 15.63 1.23
CA PHE A 115 -5.01 16.34 1.09
C PHE A 115 -6.06 15.81 2.05
N THR A 116 -6.88 16.71 2.60
CA THR A 116 -8.11 16.31 3.28
C THR A 116 -9.22 16.07 2.26
N ILE A 117 -10.19 15.22 2.59
CA ILE A 117 -11.35 15.01 1.71
C ILE A 117 -12.18 16.30 1.61
N ASP A 118 -12.30 17.05 2.71
CA ASP A 118 -13.14 18.24 2.77
C ASP A 118 -12.62 19.38 1.88
N GLU A 119 -11.31 19.62 1.87
CA GLU A 119 -10.75 20.67 1.01
C GLU A 119 -10.83 20.28 -0.48
N GLN A 120 -10.70 18.99 -0.81
CA GLN A 120 -10.90 18.49 -2.17
C GLN A 120 -12.36 18.68 -2.62
N VAL A 121 -13.32 18.33 -1.74
CA VAL A 121 -14.76 18.53 -1.99
C VAL A 121 -15.13 20.01 -2.06
N ALA A 122 -14.46 20.87 -1.30
CA ALA A 122 -14.67 22.32 -1.37
C ALA A 122 -14.11 22.88 -2.70
N ALA A 123 -12.88 22.52 -3.06
CA ALA A 123 -12.23 22.95 -4.29
C ALA A 123 -13.01 22.50 -5.54
N SER A 124 -13.51 21.26 -5.57
CA SER A 124 -14.27 20.72 -6.70
C SER A 124 -15.60 21.43 -6.96
N LYS A 125 -16.12 22.19 -5.98
CA LYS A 125 -17.35 22.99 -6.11
C LYS A 125 -17.12 24.39 -6.65
N LEU A 126 -15.89 24.91 -6.60
CA LEU A 126 -15.58 26.27 -7.05
C LEU A 126 -15.91 26.52 -8.54
N PRO A 127 -15.66 25.58 -9.49
CA PRO A 127 -16.00 25.81 -10.89
C PRO A 127 -17.48 26.16 -11.12
N PHE A 128 -18.40 25.56 -10.36
CA PHE A 128 -19.85 25.81 -10.47
C PHE A 128 -20.30 27.20 -9.98
N GLN A 129 -19.38 28.00 -9.45
CA GLN A 129 -19.62 29.40 -9.06
C GLN A 129 -18.77 30.37 -9.89
N TYR A 130 -18.07 29.86 -10.92
CA TYR A 130 -17.12 30.60 -11.71
C TYR A 130 -17.69 30.86 -13.11
N PRO A 131 -18.12 32.10 -13.43
CA PRO A 131 -18.80 32.40 -14.69
C PRO A 131 -18.03 31.99 -15.97
N PRO A 132 -16.69 32.10 -16.03
CA PRO A 132 -15.95 31.57 -17.18
C PRO A 132 -16.13 30.06 -17.38
N PHE A 133 -16.17 29.27 -16.31
CA PHE A 133 -16.40 27.82 -16.40
C PHE A 133 -17.82 27.51 -16.89
N GLU A 134 -18.84 28.17 -16.33
CA GLU A 134 -20.22 27.99 -16.79
C GLU A 134 -20.36 28.29 -18.30
N ALA A 135 -19.71 29.36 -18.77
CA ALA A 135 -19.69 29.72 -20.18
C ALA A 135 -19.01 28.65 -21.05
N SER A 136 -17.90 28.07 -20.57
CA SER A 136 -17.17 26.99 -21.25
C SER A 136 -17.98 25.70 -21.37
N VAL A 137 -18.69 25.32 -20.31
CA VAL A 137 -19.59 24.15 -20.30
C VAL A 137 -20.79 24.39 -21.21
N ALA A 138 -21.41 25.57 -21.15
CA ALA A 138 -22.56 25.92 -21.99
C ALA A 138 -22.19 25.95 -23.49
N ARG A 139 -20.99 26.45 -23.83
CA ARG A 139 -20.49 26.47 -25.21
C ARG A 139 -20.36 25.06 -25.80
N ARG A 140 -19.99 24.08 -24.98
CA ARG A 140 -19.91 22.65 -25.33
C ARG A 140 -21.28 21.96 -25.41
N GLY A 141 -22.37 22.68 -25.13
CA GLY A 141 -23.72 22.12 -25.14
C GLY A 141 -24.00 21.13 -24.00
N ILE A 142 -23.23 21.19 -22.92
CA ILE A 142 -23.35 20.29 -21.76
C ILE A 142 -24.26 20.96 -20.72
N PRO A 143 -25.30 20.29 -20.20
CA PRO A 143 -26.04 20.81 -19.06
C PRO A 143 -25.15 20.85 -17.81
N LEU A 144 -25.06 22.00 -17.13
CA LEU A 144 -24.24 22.13 -15.92
C LEU A 144 -24.66 21.14 -14.81
N SER A 145 -25.93 20.74 -14.77
CA SER A 145 -26.46 19.72 -13.86
C SER A 145 -25.86 18.32 -14.06
N ASP A 146 -25.28 18.07 -15.22
CA ASP A 146 -24.72 16.77 -15.60
C ASP A 146 -23.20 16.73 -15.38
N VAL A 147 -22.61 17.85 -14.95
CA VAL A 147 -21.17 17.99 -14.74
C VAL A 147 -20.82 17.66 -13.29
N LEU A 148 -19.75 16.88 -13.12
CA LEU A 148 -19.11 16.58 -11.85
C LEU A 148 -17.64 16.94 -11.96
N CYS A 149 -17.05 17.50 -10.91
CA CYS A 149 -15.62 17.81 -10.87
C CYS A 149 -14.92 17.04 -9.76
N THR A 150 -13.66 16.70 -9.99
CA THR A 150 -12.77 16.09 -8.99
C THR A 150 -11.41 16.78 -9.05
N THR A 151 -10.55 16.46 -8.08
CA THR A 151 -9.27 17.12 -7.87
C THR A 151 -8.09 16.22 -8.17
N PHE A 152 -6.99 16.82 -8.60
CA PHE A 152 -5.75 16.17 -9.02
C PHE A 152 -4.57 16.92 -8.42
N SER A 153 -3.61 16.18 -7.85
CA SER A 153 -2.36 16.77 -7.36
C SER A 153 -1.54 17.31 -8.54
N VAL A 154 -0.72 18.32 -8.27
CA VAL A 154 0.04 19.05 -9.29
C VAL A 154 1.54 18.77 -9.22
N GLY A 155 2.04 18.24 -8.10
CA GLY A 155 3.47 17.99 -7.93
C GLY A 155 4.30 19.27 -7.98
N TRP A 156 5.55 19.18 -8.43
CA TRP A 156 6.47 20.31 -8.50
C TRP A 156 7.24 20.27 -9.81
N PHE A 157 7.34 21.40 -10.49
CA PHE A 157 7.96 21.52 -11.82
C PHE A 157 8.94 22.70 -11.86
N GLY A 158 9.97 22.66 -11.02
CA GLY A 158 11.07 23.63 -11.05
C GLY A 158 10.80 24.98 -10.39
N GLY A 159 9.64 25.15 -9.75
CA GLY A 159 9.33 26.35 -8.96
C GLY A 159 9.21 27.62 -9.79
N GLU A 160 8.38 27.61 -10.84
CA GLU A 160 7.93 28.87 -11.44
C GLU A 160 7.40 29.81 -10.31
N GLU A 161 7.70 31.12 -10.39
CA GLU A 161 7.10 32.13 -9.51
C GLU A 161 5.56 32.02 -9.43
N ARG A 162 4.97 31.38 -10.45
CA ARG A 162 3.53 31.17 -10.68
C ARG A 162 2.75 30.75 -9.44
N TRP A 163 3.24 29.78 -8.65
CA TRP A 163 2.56 29.29 -7.44
C TRP A 163 3.48 29.17 -6.22
N ALA A 164 4.59 29.90 -6.20
CA ALA A 164 5.60 29.78 -5.16
C ALA A 164 5.01 29.99 -3.75
N GLY A 165 5.16 28.96 -2.91
CA GLY A 165 4.67 28.96 -1.52
C GLY A 165 3.17 28.73 -1.36
N ARG A 166 2.40 28.58 -2.44
CA ARG A 166 0.98 28.22 -2.39
C ARG A 166 0.81 26.71 -2.41
N ARG A 167 -0.24 26.25 -1.74
CA ARG A 167 -0.71 24.87 -1.79
C ARG A 167 -1.85 24.79 -2.81
N VAL A 168 -1.56 24.23 -3.97
CA VAL A 168 -2.46 24.25 -5.12
C VAL A 168 -2.93 22.86 -5.50
N ILE A 169 -4.13 22.78 -6.06
CA ILE A 169 -4.69 21.56 -6.62
C ILE A 169 -5.36 21.88 -7.96
N VAL A 170 -5.31 20.93 -8.89
CA VAL A 170 -6.01 21.05 -10.17
C VAL A 170 -7.40 20.45 -10.04
N VAL A 171 -8.41 21.10 -10.59
CA VAL A 171 -9.78 20.60 -10.73
C VAL A 171 -10.06 20.34 -12.21
N GLN A 172 -10.46 19.12 -12.53
CA GLN A 172 -10.99 18.74 -13.85
C GLN A 172 -12.39 18.16 -13.69
N CYS A 173 -13.18 18.29 -14.76
CA CYS A 173 -14.60 17.99 -14.73
C CYS A 173 -14.98 16.95 -15.79
N PHE A 174 -16.08 16.27 -15.53
CA PHE A 174 -16.57 15.10 -16.24
C PHE A 174 -18.09 15.21 -16.41
N VAL A 175 -18.64 14.44 -17.35
CA VAL A 175 -20.09 14.37 -17.56
C VAL A 175 -20.63 13.07 -16.98
N ALA A 176 -21.42 13.16 -15.91
CA ALA A 176 -22.01 12.02 -15.21
C ALA A 176 -23.37 11.56 -15.78
N ALA A 177 -23.95 12.30 -16.74
CA ALA A 177 -25.22 11.89 -17.34
C ALA A 177 -25.13 10.53 -18.06
N GLY A 178 -26.07 9.64 -17.73
CA GLY A 178 -26.26 8.36 -18.42
C GLY A 178 -25.33 7.21 -17.98
N THR A 179 -24.44 7.42 -17.02
CA THR A 179 -23.52 6.37 -16.52
C THR A 179 -22.96 6.75 -15.15
N ALA A 180 -22.69 5.78 -14.28
CA ALA A 180 -21.90 6.00 -13.07
C ALA A 180 -20.40 6.20 -13.36
N ASN A 181 -19.92 5.74 -14.53
CA ASN A 181 -18.54 5.88 -14.94
C ASN A 181 -18.28 7.26 -15.56
N PHE A 182 -18.26 8.30 -14.72
CA PHE A 182 -18.00 9.66 -15.17
C PHE A 182 -16.53 9.84 -15.62
N TYR A 183 -15.57 9.07 -15.08
CA TYR A 183 -14.17 9.11 -15.52
C TYR A 183 -14.01 8.82 -17.02
N ALA A 184 -14.86 7.97 -17.60
CA ALA A 184 -14.88 7.70 -19.03
C ALA A 184 -15.37 8.89 -19.90
N ARG A 185 -15.79 10.01 -19.29
CA ARG A 185 -16.44 11.14 -19.98
C ARG A 185 -15.85 12.50 -19.55
N PRO A 186 -14.54 12.73 -19.76
CA PRO A 186 -13.89 13.99 -19.39
C PRO A 186 -14.40 15.17 -20.22
N VAL A 187 -14.45 16.34 -19.57
CA VAL A 187 -14.56 17.65 -20.22
C VAL A 187 -13.12 18.13 -20.49
N GLU A 188 -12.51 17.55 -21.51
CA GLU A 188 -11.10 17.78 -21.85
C GLU A 188 -10.83 19.22 -22.29
N GLY A 189 -9.61 19.70 -22.03
CA GLY A 189 -9.15 21.03 -22.41
C GLY A 189 -9.58 22.13 -21.45
N VAL A 190 -10.26 21.81 -20.34
CA VAL A 190 -10.65 22.75 -19.29
C VAL A 190 -9.96 22.36 -17.99
N THR A 191 -9.12 23.25 -17.48
CA THR A 191 -8.40 23.08 -16.22
C THR A 191 -8.61 24.29 -15.32
N VAL A 192 -8.86 24.03 -14.05
CA VAL A 192 -8.99 25.05 -13.00
C VAL A 192 -7.94 24.77 -11.94
N VAL A 193 -7.16 25.78 -11.54
CA VAL A 193 -6.22 25.65 -10.42
C VAL A 193 -6.78 26.38 -9.22
N VAL A 194 -6.78 25.71 -8.08
CA VAL A 194 -7.32 26.22 -6.81
C VAL A 194 -6.19 26.31 -5.78
N ASP A 195 -6.08 27.46 -5.13
CA ASP A 195 -5.28 27.61 -3.91
C ASP A 195 -6.11 27.07 -2.72
N LEU A 196 -5.64 26.03 -2.07
CA LEU A 196 -6.37 25.33 -1.01
C LEU A 196 -6.39 26.10 0.31
N ASP A 197 -5.39 26.94 0.57
CA ASP A 197 -5.35 27.73 1.81
C ASP A 197 -6.31 28.92 1.72
N ALA A 198 -6.38 29.57 0.55
CA ALA A 198 -7.33 30.64 0.28
C ALA A 198 -8.72 30.12 -0.16
N MET A 199 -8.81 28.86 -0.58
CA MET A 199 -9.98 28.23 -1.20
C MET A 199 -10.55 29.06 -2.36
N GLU A 200 -9.67 29.48 -3.27
CA GLU A 200 -10.00 30.35 -4.40
C GLU A 200 -9.43 29.81 -5.72
N ILE A 201 -10.14 30.06 -6.83
CA ILE A 201 -9.62 29.80 -8.17
C ILE A 201 -8.53 30.82 -8.46
N VAL A 202 -7.30 30.35 -8.64
CA VAL A 202 -6.14 31.20 -8.97
C VAL A 202 -5.80 31.16 -10.45
N GLU A 203 -6.30 30.16 -11.16
CA GLU A 203 -6.06 29.98 -12.58
C GLU A 203 -7.22 29.26 -13.25
N TYR A 204 -7.51 29.65 -14.49
CA TYR A 204 -8.52 29.03 -15.32
C TYR A 204 -8.05 29.03 -16.76
N GLU A 205 -7.98 27.85 -17.35
CA GLU A 205 -7.60 27.66 -18.74
C GLU A 205 -8.64 26.80 -19.47
N ASP A 206 -9.17 27.31 -20.57
CA ASP A 206 -10.09 26.64 -21.49
C ASP A 206 -9.44 26.67 -22.88
N ARG A 207 -8.74 25.58 -23.20
CA ARG A 207 -7.77 25.50 -24.30
C ARG A 207 -8.36 24.88 -25.55
N GLU A 208 -9.13 23.80 -25.39
CA GLU A 208 -9.61 22.98 -26.51
C GLU A 208 -11.06 22.54 -26.34
N ASP A 209 -11.83 22.57 -27.44
CA ASP A 209 -13.24 22.19 -27.48
C ASP A 209 -13.41 20.77 -28.05
N LEU A 210 -13.04 19.77 -27.25
CA LEU A 210 -13.05 18.36 -27.62
C LEU A 210 -14.44 17.71 -27.39
N PRO A 211 -14.83 16.73 -28.22
CA PRO A 211 -16.08 16.02 -28.02
C PRO A 211 -16.02 15.18 -26.74
N VAL A 212 -17.04 15.30 -25.89
CA VAL A 212 -17.18 14.42 -24.72
C VAL A 212 -17.50 13.00 -25.19
N PRO A 213 -16.76 11.97 -24.73
CA PRO A 213 -17.09 10.58 -25.03
C PRO A 213 -18.54 10.21 -24.69
N LYS A 214 -19.08 9.21 -25.39
CA LYS A 214 -20.46 8.74 -25.16
C LYS A 214 -20.55 7.94 -23.86
N ALA A 215 -21.72 7.96 -23.22
CA ALA A 215 -22.00 7.12 -22.04
C ALA A 215 -22.34 5.66 -22.39
N GLU A 216 -22.65 5.38 -23.66
CA GLU A 216 -22.99 4.03 -24.11
C GLU A 216 -21.78 3.10 -23.94
N GLY A 217 -21.99 1.96 -23.28
CA GLY A 217 -20.94 0.98 -23.03
C GLY A 217 -20.01 1.30 -21.86
N THR A 218 -20.29 2.34 -21.05
CA THR A 218 -19.41 2.72 -19.93
C THR A 218 -19.91 2.32 -18.54
N GLU A 219 -21.19 2.01 -18.40
CA GLU A 219 -21.78 1.59 -17.13
C GLU A 219 -21.25 0.21 -16.69
N TYR A 220 -21.09 -0.01 -15.39
CA TYR A 220 -20.53 -1.24 -14.82
C TYR A 220 -21.42 -1.87 -13.74
N ARG A 221 -22.42 -1.13 -13.24
CA ARG A 221 -23.35 -1.65 -12.22
C ARG A 221 -24.28 -2.67 -12.84
N ALA A 222 -24.28 -3.89 -12.30
CA ALA A 222 -25.10 -5.00 -12.78
C ALA A 222 -26.60 -4.65 -12.90
N ALA A 223 -27.12 -3.79 -12.02
CA ALA A 223 -28.52 -3.35 -12.03
C ALA A 223 -28.91 -2.53 -13.28
N GLU A 224 -27.94 -1.89 -13.93
CA GLU A 224 -28.15 -1.04 -15.12
C GLU A 224 -27.79 -1.76 -16.43
N GLN A 225 -27.19 -2.94 -16.34
CA GLN A 225 -26.82 -3.76 -17.48
C GLN A 225 -28.02 -4.47 -18.09
N ARG A 226 -27.92 -4.82 -19.38
CA ARG A 226 -28.96 -5.53 -20.14
C ARG A 226 -28.43 -6.85 -20.72
N PRO A 227 -29.27 -7.87 -20.89
CA PRO A 227 -28.86 -9.14 -21.51
C PRO A 227 -28.24 -8.96 -22.91
N PRO A 228 -27.35 -9.87 -23.34
CA PRO A 228 -27.02 -11.14 -22.69
C PRO A 228 -25.97 -11.03 -21.57
N PHE A 229 -26.20 -11.75 -20.46
CA PHE A 229 -25.21 -11.95 -19.40
C PHE A 229 -24.46 -13.27 -19.62
N GLY A 230 -23.17 -13.33 -19.29
CA GLY A 230 -22.42 -14.57 -19.21
C GLY A 230 -20.91 -14.41 -19.34
N PRO A 231 -20.14 -15.50 -19.10
CA PRO A 231 -20.60 -16.82 -18.65
C PRO A 231 -20.93 -16.87 -17.14
N GLU A 232 -21.99 -17.58 -16.75
CA GLU A 232 -22.34 -17.78 -15.34
C GLU A 232 -21.57 -18.97 -14.74
N PRO A 233 -20.72 -18.77 -13.72
CA PRO A 233 -20.06 -19.87 -13.03
C PRO A 233 -21.04 -20.63 -12.13
N LYS A 234 -20.83 -21.94 -11.96
CA LYS A 234 -21.59 -22.71 -10.97
C LYS A 234 -21.22 -22.22 -9.55
N PRO A 235 -22.21 -22.00 -8.66
CA PRO A 235 -21.93 -21.63 -7.28
C PRO A 235 -21.03 -22.66 -6.57
N GLY A 236 -20.07 -22.18 -5.79
CA GLY A 236 -19.17 -22.98 -4.97
C GLY A 236 -19.06 -22.43 -3.54
N ALA A 237 -18.87 -23.31 -2.57
CA ALA A 237 -18.70 -22.92 -1.16
C ALA A 237 -17.51 -23.63 -0.53
N VAL A 238 -16.71 -22.88 0.23
CA VAL A 238 -15.64 -23.41 1.09
C VAL A 238 -16.19 -23.55 2.51
N VAL A 239 -16.14 -24.76 3.06
CA VAL A 239 -16.64 -25.07 4.40
C VAL A 239 -15.48 -25.61 5.24
N GLN A 240 -15.32 -25.08 6.46
CA GLN A 240 -14.36 -25.59 7.45
C GLN A 240 -15.14 -26.27 8.59
N PRO A 241 -15.31 -27.62 8.57
CA PRO A 241 -16.21 -28.31 9.50
C PRO A 241 -15.81 -28.23 10.98
N GLU A 242 -14.52 -28.07 11.25
CA GLU A 242 -13.96 -27.96 12.60
C GLU A 242 -13.83 -26.48 13.04
N GLY A 243 -14.38 -25.55 12.26
CA GLY A 243 -14.13 -24.13 12.41
C GLY A 243 -12.80 -23.70 11.79
N ARG A 244 -12.40 -22.47 12.09
CA ARG A 244 -11.27 -21.77 11.47
C ARG A 244 -9.96 -22.25 12.09
N GLY A 245 -8.92 -22.39 11.28
CA GLY A 245 -7.57 -22.82 11.72
C GLY A 245 -6.70 -21.70 12.31
N PHE A 246 -7.30 -20.54 12.56
CA PHE A 246 -6.64 -19.38 13.14
C PHE A 246 -7.53 -18.64 14.14
N GLN A 247 -6.89 -17.82 14.97
CA GLN A 247 -7.49 -17.00 16.00
C GLN A 247 -7.06 -15.55 15.81
N VAL A 248 -7.99 -14.64 16.11
CA VAL A 248 -7.75 -13.20 16.16
C VAL A 248 -8.06 -12.77 17.60
N ASP A 249 -7.05 -12.27 18.31
CA ASP A 249 -7.13 -11.78 19.70
C ASP A 249 -6.70 -10.31 19.72
N GLY A 250 -7.69 -9.41 19.71
CA GLY A 250 -7.48 -8.02 19.36
C GLY A 250 -6.85 -7.92 17.96
N HIS A 251 -5.62 -7.40 17.90
CA HIS A 251 -4.83 -7.27 16.68
C HIS A 251 -3.76 -8.38 16.50
N MET A 252 -3.68 -9.33 17.43
CA MET A 252 -2.78 -10.48 17.32
C MET A 252 -3.46 -11.62 16.57
N ILE A 253 -2.84 -12.06 15.48
CA ILE A 253 -3.32 -13.16 14.64
C ILE A 253 -2.42 -14.36 14.81
N ARG A 254 -3.02 -15.51 15.14
CA ARG A 254 -2.33 -16.79 15.33
C ARG A 254 -3.01 -17.85 14.47
N GLY A 255 -2.33 -18.34 13.46
CA GLY A 255 -2.92 -19.25 12.50
C GLY A 255 -1.88 -20.06 11.77
N THR A 256 -2.24 -21.26 11.34
CA THR A 256 -1.31 -22.20 10.68
C THR A 256 -0.06 -22.48 11.56
N ASN A 257 1.10 -21.92 11.22
CA ASN A 257 2.33 -21.91 11.99
C ASN A 257 2.91 -20.50 12.16
N TRP A 258 2.08 -19.46 12.04
CA TRP A 258 2.44 -18.06 12.15
C TRP A 258 1.80 -17.37 13.35
N GLU A 259 2.52 -16.40 13.90
CA GLU A 259 2.02 -15.39 14.82
C GLU A 259 2.42 -14.02 14.27
N LEU A 260 1.47 -13.10 14.16
CA LEU A 260 1.69 -11.74 13.67
C LEU A 260 0.74 -10.76 14.34
N HIS A 261 1.08 -9.48 14.28
CA HIS A 261 0.26 -8.36 14.68
C HIS A 261 -0.22 -7.63 13.42
N LEU A 262 -1.49 -7.27 13.36
CA LEU A 262 -2.10 -6.52 12.25
C LEU A 262 -2.63 -5.20 12.78
N SER A 263 -2.13 -4.08 12.29
CA SER A 263 -2.69 -2.76 12.58
C SER A 263 -3.08 -2.00 11.32
N PHE A 264 -3.60 -0.79 11.53
CA PHE A 264 -4.02 0.12 10.48
C PHE A 264 -3.40 1.49 10.72
N ASP A 265 -2.94 2.14 9.66
CA ASP A 265 -2.43 3.50 9.66
C ASP A 265 -3.17 4.34 8.62
N ALA A 266 -3.47 5.60 8.94
CA ALA A 266 -4.25 6.48 8.07
C ALA A 266 -3.56 6.75 6.72
N ARG A 267 -2.22 6.75 6.65
CA ARG A 267 -1.47 6.91 5.40
C ARG A 267 -1.24 5.57 4.70
N ALA A 268 -0.79 4.55 5.43
CA ALA A 268 -0.36 3.28 4.83
C ALA A 268 -1.48 2.27 4.56
N GLY A 269 -2.59 2.34 5.31
CA GLY A 269 -3.58 1.26 5.38
C GLY A 269 -3.11 0.11 6.28
N ALA A 270 -3.26 -1.13 5.83
CA ALA A 270 -2.90 -2.32 6.62
C ALA A 270 -1.39 -2.44 6.86
N VAL A 271 -1.00 -2.71 8.12
CA VAL A 271 0.40 -2.87 8.53
C VAL A 271 0.60 -4.20 9.25
N ILE A 272 1.53 -5.01 8.76
CA ILE A 272 1.94 -6.27 9.41
C ILE A 272 3.11 -5.99 10.34
N SER A 273 3.05 -6.47 11.58
CA SER A 273 4.16 -6.40 12.53
C SER A 273 4.43 -7.74 13.22
N LEU A 274 5.65 -7.91 13.72
CA LEU A 274 6.09 -9.05 14.54
C LEU A 274 5.83 -10.44 13.93
N ALA A 275 5.81 -10.55 12.60
CA ALA A 275 5.49 -11.80 11.93
C ALA A 275 6.59 -12.84 12.18
N SER A 276 6.20 -13.88 12.90
CA SER A 276 7.07 -14.94 13.41
C SER A 276 6.54 -16.31 13.00
N VAL A 277 7.42 -17.16 12.47
CA VAL A 277 7.07 -18.52 12.06
C VAL A 277 7.55 -19.54 13.07
N LYS A 278 6.73 -20.57 13.34
CA LYS A 278 7.06 -21.65 14.26
C LYS A 278 8.04 -22.64 13.64
N ASP A 279 9.23 -22.71 14.20
CA ASP A 279 10.17 -23.80 13.95
C ASP A 279 9.74 -25.01 14.79
N SER A 280 9.03 -25.94 14.16
CA SER A 280 8.46 -27.12 14.83
C SER A 280 9.53 -28.08 15.39
N ASP A 281 10.74 -28.09 14.82
CA ASP A 281 11.83 -28.93 15.31
C ASP A 281 12.45 -28.34 16.59
N LYS A 282 12.42 -27.00 16.75
CA LYS A 282 12.92 -26.29 17.93
C LYS A 282 11.82 -25.96 18.96
N GLY A 283 10.56 -26.01 18.56
CA GLY A 283 9.41 -25.67 19.40
C GLY A 283 9.26 -24.18 19.70
N VAL A 284 9.87 -23.30 18.90
CA VAL A 284 9.90 -21.85 19.13
C VAL A 284 9.41 -21.08 17.90
N PHE A 285 8.78 -19.93 18.12
CA PHE A 285 8.54 -18.95 17.06
C PHE A 285 9.82 -18.14 16.83
N ARG A 286 10.13 -17.88 15.57
CA ARG A 286 11.31 -17.13 15.15
C ARG A 286 10.86 -15.97 14.28
N LEU A 287 11.30 -14.77 14.64
CA LEU A 287 10.96 -13.54 13.96
C LEU A 287 11.50 -13.55 12.52
N VAL A 288 10.71 -13.01 11.60
CA VAL A 288 11.05 -12.88 10.17
C VAL A 288 10.92 -11.42 9.73
N LEU A 289 9.77 -10.80 10.03
CA LEU A 289 9.45 -9.43 9.64
C LEU A 289 9.00 -8.69 10.90
N TYR A 290 9.78 -7.68 11.32
CA TYR A 290 9.40 -6.80 12.42
C TYR A 290 8.22 -5.92 12.02
N ARG A 291 8.27 -5.32 10.81
CA ARG A 291 7.21 -4.44 10.30
C ARG A 291 7.21 -4.38 8.77
N GLY A 292 6.02 -4.48 8.16
CA GLY A 292 5.83 -4.40 6.71
C GLY A 292 4.55 -3.63 6.34
N HIS A 293 4.64 -2.72 5.38
CA HIS A 293 3.51 -1.96 4.82
C HIS A 293 3.83 -1.41 3.42
N VAL A 294 2.80 -0.96 2.70
CA VAL A 294 2.96 -0.11 1.52
C VAL A 294 3.38 1.28 1.98
N SER A 295 4.56 1.70 1.54
CA SER A 295 5.16 2.97 1.94
C SER A 295 4.75 4.10 1.01
N GLU A 296 4.64 3.82 -0.29
CA GLU A 296 4.21 4.79 -1.29
C GLU A 296 3.73 4.12 -2.57
N LEU A 297 2.89 4.82 -3.34
CA LEU A 297 2.58 4.54 -4.73
C LEU A 297 3.05 5.71 -5.60
N PHE A 298 3.53 5.47 -6.81
CA PHE A 298 3.84 6.51 -7.79
C PHE A 298 3.22 6.15 -9.14
N VAL A 299 2.34 7.02 -9.65
CA VAL A 299 1.53 6.80 -10.87
C VAL A 299 1.77 7.93 -11.88
N PRO A 300 2.88 7.91 -12.64
CA PRO A 300 3.16 8.90 -13.67
C PRO A 300 2.40 8.61 -14.96
N TYR A 301 1.71 9.62 -15.49
CA TYR A 301 1.14 9.60 -16.84
C TYR A 301 2.14 10.11 -17.87
N MET A 302 2.05 9.61 -19.10
CA MET A 302 3.02 9.87 -20.16
C MET A 302 2.51 10.84 -21.23
N ASP A 303 1.58 11.73 -20.86
CA ASP A 303 1.08 12.79 -21.74
C ASP A 303 1.64 14.15 -21.28
N PRO A 304 2.55 14.79 -22.06
CA PRO A 304 3.19 16.04 -21.67
C PRO A 304 2.32 17.28 -21.95
N SER A 305 1.08 17.13 -22.42
CA SER A 305 0.19 18.25 -22.68
C SER A 305 -0.28 18.96 -21.40
N ALA A 306 -0.75 20.20 -21.55
CA ALA A 306 -1.09 21.08 -20.42
C ALA A 306 -2.18 20.51 -19.48
N ASP A 307 -3.04 19.62 -19.97
CA ASP A 307 -4.10 18.97 -19.19
C ASP A 307 -3.61 17.71 -18.42
N TRP A 308 -2.37 17.25 -18.67
CA TRP A 308 -1.90 15.94 -18.22
C TRP A 308 -0.50 15.92 -17.59
N TYR A 309 0.40 16.84 -17.96
CA TYR A 309 1.83 16.76 -17.57
C TYR A 309 2.05 16.65 -16.05
N PHE A 310 1.13 17.21 -15.26
CA PHE A 310 1.21 17.24 -13.80
C PHE A 310 0.69 15.95 -13.12
N LYS A 311 -0.03 15.09 -13.85
CA LYS A 311 -0.63 13.85 -13.31
C LYS A 311 0.45 12.81 -13.04
N THR A 312 1.03 12.88 -11.85
CA THR A 312 2.11 12.00 -11.39
C THR A 312 1.91 11.66 -9.91
N PHE A 313 0.81 10.97 -9.63
CA PHE A 313 0.26 10.86 -8.27
C PHE A 313 1.16 10.08 -7.33
N PHE A 314 1.16 10.53 -6.07
CA PHE A 314 1.73 9.79 -4.95
C PHE A 314 0.61 9.39 -3.99
N ASP A 315 -0.09 8.29 -4.27
CA ASP A 315 -1.38 8.01 -3.64
C ASP A 315 -1.34 7.97 -2.11
N ALA A 316 -0.28 7.41 -1.51
CA ALA A 316 -0.17 7.38 -0.06
C ALA A 316 0.21 8.76 0.49
N GLY A 317 1.22 9.42 -0.09
CA GLY A 317 1.72 10.70 0.39
C GLY A 317 0.87 11.93 0.10
N GLU A 318 0.07 11.90 -0.96
CA GLU A 318 -0.81 12.99 -1.38
C GLU A 318 -2.26 12.76 -0.94
N PHE A 319 -2.77 11.52 -0.95
CA PHE A 319 -4.20 11.25 -0.70
C PHE A 319 -4.49 10.36 0.51
N ALA A 320 -3.45 9.79 1.14
CA ALA A 320 -3.54 8.87 2.28
C ALA A 320 -4.31 7.57 1.95
N LEU A 321 -3.57 6.56 1.46
CA LEU A 321 -4.10 5.25 1.05
C LEU A 321 -4.99 4.60 2.12
N GLY A 322 -4.65 4.76 3.41
CA GLY A 322 -5.46 4.28 4.53
C GLY A 322 -6.82 4.97 4.64
N LEU A 323 -6.87 6.30 4.53
CA LEU A 323 -8.15 7.04 4.55
C LEU A 323 -9.05 6.69 3.36
N LEU A 324 -8.44 6.20 2.28
CA LEU A 324 -9.09 5.74 1.05
C LEU A 324 -9.32 4.22 1.01
N THR A 325 -9.12 3.52 2.12
CA THR A 325 -9.52 2.10 2.24
C THR A 325 -11.04 1.97 2.11
N ALA A 326 -11.48 1.12 1.19
CA ALA A 326 -12.89 0.82 0.96
C ALA A 326 -13.33 -0.38 1.82
N PRO A 327 -14.54 -0.36 2.38
CA PRO A 327 -15.13 -1.53 3.04
C PRO A 327 -15.15 -2.74 2.11
N LEU A 328 -14.59 -3.87 2.55
CA LEU A 328 -14.57 -5.10 1.77
C LEU A 328 -15.96 -5.75 1.77
N GLU A 329 -16.42 -6.17 0.59
CA GLU A 329 -17.70 -6.83 0.41
C GLU A 329 -17.61 -8.33 0.78
N PRO A 330 -18.37 -8.80 1.79
CA PRO A 330 -18.36 -10.20 2.17
C PRO A 330 -18.75 -11.13 1.02
N PHE A 331 -18.07 -12.28 0.93
CA PHE A 331 -18.24 -13.31 -0.11
C PHE A 331 -17.76 -12.94 -1.52
N THR A 332 -17.47 -11.65 -1.77
CA THR A 332 -16.95 -11.17 -3.05
C THR A 332 -15.46 -10.86 -2.92
N ASP A 333 -15.10 -9.89 -2.09
CA ASP A 333 -13.70 -9.52 -1.86
C ASP A 333 -13.01 -10.49 -0.91
N CYS A 334 -13.76 -11.04 0.04
CA CYS A 334 -13.24 -11.96 1.05
C CYS A 334 -14.11 -13.22 1.16
N PRO A 335 -13.51 -14.41 1.28
CA PRO A 335 -14.27 -15.66 1.32
C PRO A 335 -15.10 -15.81 2.60
N ALA A 336 -16.02 -16.77 2.59
CA ALA A 336 -16.94 -17.05 3.70
C ALA A 336 -16.25 -17.31 5.06
N ASN A 337 -14.99 -17.77 5.04
CA ASN A 337 -14.18 -18.00 6.22
C ASN A 337 -13.30 -16.80 6.59
N ALA A 338 -13.72 -15.56 6.30
CA ALA A 338 -13.02 -14.31 6.64
C ALA A 338 -13.46 -13.69 7.98
N VAL A 339 -12.51 -13.05 8.68
CA VAL A 339 -12.73 -12.24 9.90
C VAL A 339 -12.51 -10.86 9.36
N PHE A 340 -13.53 -10.02 9.46
CA PHE A 340 -13.38 -8.60 9.12
C PHE A 340 -12.92 -7.83 10.35
N MET A 341 -12.06 -6.85 10.11
CA MET A 341 -11.56 -5.93 11.11
C MET A 341 -11.82 -4.52 10.60
N ASP A 342 -12.49 -3.73 11.43
CA ASP A 342 -12.76 -2.32 11.17
C ASP A 342 -11.51 -1.49 11.47
N ALA A 343 -11.46 -0.28 10.92
CA ALA A 343 -10.41 0.68 11.21
C ALA A 343 -11.00 2.01 11.67
N ASP A 344 -10.51 2.52 12.79
CA ASP A 344 -10.84 3.86 13.28
C ASP A 344 -9.78 4.85 12.79
N VAL A 345 -10.22 5.94 12.16
CA VAL A 345 -9.37 7.04 11.68
C VAL A 345 -9.90 8.39 12.14
N ALA A 346 -9.03 9.39 12.29
CA ALA A 346 -9.46 10.74 12.66
C ALA A 346 -10.39 11.35 11.60
N GLY A 347 -11.42 12.07 12.05
CA GLY A 347 -12.23 12.92 11.17
C GLY A 347 -11.43 14.14 10.72
N VAL A 348 -11.54 14.50 9.44
CA VAL A 348 -10.71 15.53 8.79
C VAL A 348 -11.15 16.98 9.12
N ASP A 349 -12.41 17.18 9.52
CA ASP A 349 -12.99 18.41 10.09
C ASP A 349 -12.81 18.50 11.63
N GLY A 350 -12.05 17.55 12.19
CA GLY A 350 -11.94 17.27 13.61
C GLY A 350 -13.22 16.71 14.24
N SER A 351 -14.26 16.36 13.48
CA SER A 351 -15.36 15.54 14.01
C SER A 351 -14.80 14.24 14.61
N PRO A 352 -15.48 13.64 15.61
CA PRO A 352 -15.02 12.38 16.18
C PRO A 352 -14.86 11.33 15.08
N VAL A 353 -13.83 10.52 15.28
CA VAL A 353 -13.39 9.31 14.57
C VAL A 353 -14.38 8.75 13.54
N ARG A 354 -13.91 8.64 12.29
CA ARG A 354 -14.57 7.88 11.24
C ARG A 354 -14.17 6.41 11.37
N ASN A 355 -15.18 5.54 11.46
CA ASN A 355 -14.97 4.10 11.36
C ASN A 355 -15.08 3.66 9.89
N ILE A 356 -14.11 2.89 9.43
CA ILE A 356 -14.12 2.20 8.14
C ILE A 356 -14.48 0.74 8.44
N PRO A 357 -15.74 0.33 8.25
CA PRO A 357 -16.14 -1.05 8.50
C PRO A 357 -15.48 -1.98 7.49
N ASN A 358 -15.17 -3.21 7.91
CA ASN A 358 -14.56 -4.23 7.03
C ASN A 358 -13.30 -3.74 6.29
N ALA A 359 -12.52 -2.84 6.88
CA ALA A 359 -11.31 -2.27 6.27
C ALA A 359 -10.27 -3.34 5.89
N MET A 360 -10.19 -4.39 6.70
CA MET A 360 -9.29 -5.52 6.48
C MET A 360 -10.05 -6.83 6.67
N CYS A 361 -9.63 -7.88 5.97
CA CYS A 361 -10.10 -9.22 6.24
C CYS A 361 -8.96 -10.23 6.38
N VAL A 362 -9.14 -11.19 7.28
CA VAL A 362 -8.20 -12.28 7.53
C VAL A 362 -8.89 -13.60 7.22
N PHE A 363 -8.26 -14.48 6.42
CA PHE A 363 -8.84 -15.78 6.06
C PHE A 363 -7.78 -16.84 5.77
N GLU A 364 -8.20 -18.11 5.75
CA GLU A 364 -7.36 -19.21 5.25
C GLU A 364 -7.68 -19.49 3.78
N ARG A 365 -6.65 -19.57 2.94
CA ARG A 365 -6.76 -19.88 1.52
C ARG A 365 -6.45 -21.36 1.27
N TYR A 366 -7.36 -22.03 0.55
CA TYR A 366 -7.24 -23.42 0.10
C TYR A 366 -7.32 -23.48 -1.43
N ALA A 367 -6.27 -23.02 -2.12
CA ALA A 367 -6.26 -22.91 -3.58
C ALA A 367 -6.01 -24.24 -4.33
N GLY A 368 -5.82 -25.34 -3.60
CA GLY A 368 -5.36 -26.62 -4.19
C GLY A 368 -3.86 -26.64 -4.50
N ASP A 369 -3.13 -25.62 -4.07
CA ASP A 369 -1.68 -25.53 -4.22
C ASP A 369 -0.97 -26.69 -3.50
N VAL A 370 0.12 -27.16 -4.11
CA VAL A 370 0.94 -28.24 -3.58
C VAL A 370 2.12 -27.65 -2.82
N ALA A 371 2.16 -27.88 -1.50
CA ALA A 371 3.31 -27.51 -0.68
C ALA A 371 4.54 -28.36 -1.03
N TRP A 372 4.35 -29.68 -1.14
CA TRP A 372 5.32 -30.60 -1.73
C TRP A 372 4.66 -31.92 -2.15
N ARG A 373 5.26 -32.60 -3.15
CA ARG A 373 4.83 -33.93 -3.57
C ARG A 373 5.99 -34.74 -4.16
N HIS A 374 5.87 -36.05 -4.12
CA HIS A 374 6.76 -36.96 -4.85
C HIS A 374 6.02 -38.25 -5.20
N THR A 375 6.41 -38.90 -6.28
CA THR A 375 5.85 -40.19 -6.71
C THR A 375 6.95 -41.04 -7.30
N GLU A 376 7.19 -42.18 -6.66
CA GLU A 376 8.03 -43.27 -7.16
C GLU A 376 7.23 -44.58 -7.00
N VAL A 377 7.67 -45.50 -6.13
CA VAL A 377 6.88 -46.67 -5.71
C VAL A 377 5.72 -46.26 -4.79
N ILE A 378 5.83 -45.13 -4.08
CA ILE A 378 4.81 -44.56 -3.19
C ILE A 378 4.54 -43.12 -3.63
N THR A 379 3.28 -42.68 -3.53
CA THR A 379 2.86 -41.29 -3.74
C THR A 379 2.63 -40.60 -2.41
N GLU A 380 3.31 -39.47 -2.20
CA GLU A 380 3.10 -38.58 -1.04
C GLU A 380 2.83 -37.16 -1.53
N VAL A 381 1.84 -36.49 -0.94
CA VAL A 381 1.43 -35.13 -1.27
C VAL A 381 1.10 -34.38 0.01
N ARG A 382 1.54 -33.12 0.13
CA ARG A 382 1.04 -32.18 1.13
C ARG A 382 0.46 -30.94 0.44
N PRO A 383 -0.77 -30.55 0.79
CA PRO A 383 -1.35 -29.31 0.30
C PRO A 383 -0.70 -28.12 0.99
N GLU A 384 -0.69 -27.00 0.30
CA GLU A 384 -0.43 -25.71 0.91
C GLU A 384 -1.73 -25.18 1.52
N VAL A 385 -1.62 -24.59 2.69
CA VAL A 385 -2.63 -23.73 3.30
C VAL A 385 -1.91 -22.45 3.70
N SER A 386 -2.55 -21.31 3.46
CA SER A 386 -1.99 -20.02 3.83
C SER A 386 -3.00 -19.18 4.59
N LEU A 387 -2.47 -18.34 5.48
CA LEU A 387 -3.22 -17.28 6.15
C LEU A 387 -3.04 -16.01 5.31
N VAL A 388 -4.14 -15.36 4.94
CA VAL A 388 -4.14 -14.15 4.10
C VAL A 388 -4.73 -13.00 4.89
N VAL A 389 -4.05 -11.86 4.86
CA VAL A 389 -4.59 -10.55 5.23
C VAL A 389 -4.81 -9.77 3.94
N ARG A 390 -6.02 -9.23 3.75
CA ARG A 390 -6.42 -8.44 2.59
C ARG A 390 -6.98 -7.09 3.01
N SER A 391 -6.63 -6.06 2.25
CA SER A 391 -7.27 -4.74 2.26
C SER A 391 -7.44 -4.24 0.82
N ALA A 392 -8.34 -3.30 0.60
CA ALA A 392 -8.52 -2.64 -0.71
C ALA A 392 -8.60 -1.12 -0.53
N ALA A 393 -7.85 -0.38 -1.32
CA ALA A 393 -7.88 1.09 -1.33
C ALA A 393 -8.32 1.61 -2.70
N VAL A 394 -9.12 2.67 -2.70
CA VAL A 394 -9.69 3.27 -3.91
C VAL A 394 -9.26 4.73 -4.00
N VAL A 395 -8.39 5.03 -4.97
CA VAL A 395 -7.82 6.37 -5.16
C VAL A 395 -8.34 6.92 -6.48
N GLY A 396 -9.41 7.72 -6.37
CA GLY A 396 -10.11 8.22 -7.54
C GLY A 396 -10.66 7.08 -8.41
N ASN A 397 -10.07 6.89 -9.58
CA ASN A 397 -10.44 5.88 -10.56
C ASN A 397 -9.77 4.51 -10.32
N TYR A 398 -8.74 4.40 -9.47
CA TYR A 398 -7.98 3.16 -9.28
C TYR A 398 -8.40 2.35 -8.06
N ASP A 399 -8.41 1.03 -8.21
CA ASP A 399 -8.63 0.06 -7.12
C ASP A 399 -7.36 -0.78 -6.90
N TYR A 400 -6.83 -0.76 -5.66
CA TYR A 400 -5.66 -1.51 -5.24
C TYR A 400 -6.04 -2.56 -4.20
N VAL A 401 -6.06 -3.85 -4.58
CA VAL A 401 -6.24 -4.96 -3.63
C VAL A 401 -4.87 -5.46 -3.17
N ILE A 402 -4.58 -5.34 -1.88
CA ILE A 402 -3.28 -5.67 -1.29
C ILE A 402 -3.42 -6.93 -0.43
N ASP A 403 -2.63 -7.96 -0.77
CA ASP A 403 -2.60 -9.24 -0.08
C ASP A 403 -1.25 -9.47 0.62
N TRP A 404 -1.30 -9.82 1.91
CA TRP A 404 -0.20 -10.44 2.66
C TRP A 404 -0.53 -11.89 2.94
N GLU A 405 0.16 -12.83 2.30
CA GLU A 405 -0.07 -14.27 2.38
C GLU A 405 1.07 -14.99 3.12
N PHE A 406 0.75 -15.57 4.27
CA PHE A 406 1.67 -16.32 5.12
C PHE A 406 1.49 -17.82 4.90
N LYS A 407 2.49 -18.44 4.28
CA LYS A 407 2.44 -19.85 3.86
C LYS A 407 2.97 -20.77 4.94
N THR A 408 2.43 -21.99 5.03
CA THR A 408 2.92 -22.98 5.99
C THR A 408 4.38 -23.39 5.75
N THR A 409 4.89 -23.24 4.53
CA THR A 409 6.32 -23.39 4.18
C THR A 409 7.24 -22.40 4.90
N GLY A 410 6.67 -21.37 5.55
CA GLY A 410 7.39 -20.25 6.14
C GLY A 410 7.62 -19.11 5.16
N SER A 411 7.07 -19.16 3.95
CA SER A 411 7.14 -18.03 3.01
C SER A 411 6.14 -16.93 3.37
N ILE A 412 6.48 -15.69 3.06
CA ILE A 412 5.56 -14.55 3.03
C ILE A 412 5.44 -14.10 1.58
N LYS A 413 4.24 -14.15 1.00
CA LYS A 413 3.92 -13.65 -0.33
C LYS A 413 3.20 -12.31 -0.19
N ILE A 414 3.66 -11.32 -0.94
CA ILE A 414 3.12 -9.96 -0.91
C ILE A 414 2.75 -9.61 -2.33
N GLY A 415 1.51 -9.22 -2.54
CA GLY A 415 0.99 -8.94 -3.88
C GLY A 415 0.01 -7.80 -3.89
N VAL A 416 -0.14 -7.23 -5.08
CA VAL A 416 -1.15 -6.24 -5.41
C VAL A 416 -1.92 -6.73 -6.64
N ALA A 417 -3.23 -6.51 -6.64
CA ALA A 417 -4.05 -6.56 -7.85
C ALA A 417 -4.58 -5.15 -8.14
N LEU A 418 -4.35 -4.68 -9.36
CA LEU A 418 -4.82 -3.40 -9.87
C LEU A 418 -6.12 -3.64 -10.65
N SER A 419 -7.17 -2.88 -10.36
CA SER A 419 -8.43 -2.83 -11.13
C SER A 419 -8.92 -1.38 -11.17
N GLY A 420 -10.22 -1.18 -11.34
CA GLY A 420 -10.84 0.14 -11.40
C GLY A 420 -11.04 0.62 -12.83
N ILE A 421 -11.12 1.93 -13.00
CA ILE A 421 -11.48 2.61 -14.24
C ILE A 421 -10.23 3.28 -14.81
N LEU A 422 -10.05 3.20 -16.14
CA LEU A 422 -9.01 3.98 -16.81
C LEU A 422 -9.30 5.48 -16.70
N GLU A 423 -8.28 6.26 -16.36
CA GLU A 423 -8.29 7.70 -16.62
C GLU A 423 -8.11 7.92 -18.12
N VAL A 424 -9.08 8.55 -18.77
CA VAL A 424 -9.12 8.69 -20.23
C VAL A 424 -9.00 10.14 -20.67
N LYS A 425 -8.45 10.34 -21.86
CA LYS A 425 -8.37 11.63 -22.56
C LYS A 425 -9.39 11.68 -23.69
N ALA A 426 -10.15 12.77 -23.77
CA ALA A 426 -11.03 12.96 -24.93
C ALA A 426 -10.22 13.28 -26.18
N THR A 427 -10.68 12.81 -27.34
CA THR A 427 -10.03 13.10 -28.63
C THR A 427 -11.05 13.23 -29.75
N TYR A 428 -10.65 13.88 -30.86
CA TYR A 428 -11.43 13.86 -32.10
C TYR A 428 -11.41 12.48 -32.78
N TYR A 429 -10.43 11.63 -32.48
CA TYR A 429 -10.32 10.30 -33.09
C TYR A 429 -11.49 9.40 -32.68
N SER A 430 -12.17 8.86 -33.68
CA SER A 430 -13.23 7.87 -33.55
C SER A 430 -12.80 6.49 -34.06
N HIS A 431 -11.75 6.43 -34.89
CA HIS A 431 -11.18 5.21 -35.43
C HIS A 431 -9.66 5.21 -35.40
N ALA A 432 -9.05 4.02 -35.33
CA ALA A 432 -7.61 3.85 -35.18
C ALA A 432 -6.80 4.31 -36.41
N ASP A 433 -7.40 4.32 -37.60
CA ASP A 433 -6.78 4.81 -38.83
C ASP A 433 -6.73 6.35 -38.91
N GLU A 434 -7.42 7.05 -38.01
CA GLU A 434 -7.37 8.51 -37.86
C GLU A 434 -6.18 8.96 -36.99
N LEU A 435 -5.58 8.04 -36.22
CA LEU A 435 -4.45 8.34 -35.34
C LEU A 435 -3.27 8.88 -36.15
N SER A 436 -2.76 10.04 -35.74
CA SER A 436 -1.62 10.68 -36.38
C SER A 436 -0.56 11.04 -35.34
N GLY A 437 0.67 10.54 -35.52
CA GLY A 437 1.76 10.79 -34.58
C GLY A 437 1.61 10.00 -33.28
N ASP A 438 2.28 10.46 -32.23
CA ASP A 438 2.14 9.90 -30.88
C ASP A 438 0.96 10.58 -30.18
N ALA A 439 -0.06 9.80 -29.84
CA ALA A 439 -1.24 10.25 -29.11
C ALA A 439 -1.10 10.07 -27.59
N HIS A 440 0.06 9.59 -27.13
CA HIS A 440 0.40 9.36 -25.72
C HIS A 440 -0.55 8.37 -25.00
N GLY A 441 -1.24 7.54 -25.79
CA GLY A 441 -2.22 6.58 -25.31
C GLY A 441 -2.74 5.70 -26.44
N SER A 442 -3.58 4.72 -26.06
CA SER A 442 -4.28 3.84 -27.00
C SER A 442 -5.73 4.27 -27.17
N LEU A 443 -6.22 4.28 -28.42
CA LEU A 443 -7.64 4.52 -28.69
C LEU A 443 -8.45 3.27 -28.31
N ILE A 444 -9.16 3.34 -27.18
CA ILE A 444 -9.87 2.20 -26.56
C ILE A 444 -11.36 2.19 -26.89
N ALA A 445 -11.92 3.37 -27.14
CA ALA A 445 -13.29 3.58 -27.62
C ALA A 445 -13.33 4.85 -28.49
N GLY A 446 -14.45 5.09 -29.17
CA GLY A 446 -14.63 6.32 -29.94
C GLY A 446 -14.42 7.54 -29.05
N ASN A 447 -13.60 8.49 -29.51
CA ASN A 447 -13.24 9.72 -28.81
C ASN A 447 -12.49 9.53 -27.48
N THR A 448 -11.97 8.32 -27.20
CA THR A 448 -11.47 7.94 -25.88
C THR A 448 -10.07 7.31 -25.97
N LEU A 449 -9.05 8.04 -25.52
CA LEU A 449 -7.68 7.53 -25.37
C LEU A 449 -7.47 7.08 -23.93
N GLY A 450 -7.04 5.84 -23.73
CA GLY A 450 -6.42 5.39 -22.48
C GLY A 450 -4.97 5.87 -22.48
N VAL A 451 -4.65 6.85 -21.62
CA VAL A 451 -3.31 7.47 -21.57
C VAL A 451 -2.31 6.48 -20.99
N TYR A 452 -1.12 6.38 -21.59
CA TYR A 452 -0.05 5.54 -21.05
C TYR A 452 0.37 6.02 -19.66
N HIS A 453 0.58 5.09 -18.74
CA HIS A 453 1.00 5.42 -17.38
C HIS A 453 1.66 4.21 -16.72
N ASP A 454 2.33 4.45 -15.60
CA ASP A 454 2.94 3.40 -14.79
C ASP A 454 2.27 3.28 -13.42
N HIS A 455 2.44 2.13 -12.78
CA HIS A 455 2.11 1.91 -11.37
C HIS A 455 3.34 1.39 -10.64
N PHE A 456 3.90 2.19 -9.72
CA PHE A 456 5.00 1.78 -8.85
C PHE A 456 4.55 1.73 -7.40
N LEU A 457 4.52 0.55 -6.79
CA LEU A 457 4.15 0.35 -5.39
C LEU A 457 5.37 -0.07 -4.58
N THR A 458 5.82 0.78 -3.68
CA THR A 458 7.01 0.55 -2.86
C THR A 458 6.63 0.07 -1.46
N PHE A 459 7.09 -1.13 -1.10
CA PHE A 459 6.92 -1.74 0.21
C PHE A 459 8.13 -1.47 1.09
N ARG A 460 7.89 -1.07 2.35
CA ARG A 460 8.90 -1.04 3.41
C ARG A 460 8.86 -2.36 4.17
N LEU A 461 9.97 -3.07 4.26
CA LEU A 461 10.10 -4.40 4.86
C LEU A 461 11.25 -4.41 5.87
N ASP A 462 10.92 -4.14 7.13
CA ASP A 462 11.85 -4.21 8.26
C ASP A 462 12.01 -5.67 8.68
N LEU A 463 13.03 -6.33 8.12
CA LEU A 463 13.28 -7.76 8.32
C LEU A 463 14.21 -7.98 9.50
N ASP A 464 13.71 -8.74 10.48
CA ASP A 464 14.46 -9.19 11.67
C ASP A 464 14.63 -10.71 11.61
N VAL A 465 15.32 -11.21 10.59
CA VAL A 465 15.49 -12.65 10.35
C VAL A 465 16.22 -13.27 11.53
N ASP A 466 15.49 -13.96 12.41
CA ASP A 466 16.01 -14.54 13.66
C ASP A 466 16.72 -13.51 14.57
N GLY A 467 16.29 -12.24 14.50
CA GLY A 467 16.82 -11.08 15.23
C GLY A 467 17.28 -9.94 14.31
N PRO A 468 17.56 -8.74 14.87
CA PRO A 468 17.74 -7.52 14.07
C PRO A 468 19.07 -7.41 13.34
N ASN A 469 20.14 -8.08 13.80
CA ASN A 469 21.44 -7.97 13.14
C ASN A 469 21.49 -8.85 11.88
N ASN A 470 21.20 -8.27 10.73
CA ASN A 470 21.10 -8.93 9.43
C ASN A 470 22.09 -8.33 8.42
N SER A 471 22.26 -9.01 7.30
CA SER A 471 23.05 -8.56 6.15
C SER A 471 22.30 -8.87 4.87
N PHE A 472 22.47 -8.03 3.86
CA PHE A 472 21.99 -8.30 2.51
C PHE A 472 23.07 -8.98 1.67
N VAL A 473 22.73 -10.10 1.04
CA VAL A 473 23.66 -10.92 0.25
C VAL A 473 23.13 -11.08 -1.17
N LYS A 474 24.02 -10.84 -2.13
CA LYS A 474 23.83 -11.03 -3.57
C LYS A 474 24.53 -12.32 -3.97
N SER A 475 23.78 -13.29 -4.48
CA SER A 475 24.30 -14.57 -4.95
C SER A 475 24.23 -14.62 -6.48
N ARG A 476 25.31 -14.22 -7.14
CA ARG A 476 25.38 -14.13 -8.60
C ARG A 476 25.69 -15.49 -9.22
N LEU A 477 24.88 -15.91 -10.19
CA LEU A 477 25.12 -17.12 -10.96
C LEU A 477 26.14 -16.85 -12.07
N ARG A 478 27.25 -17.60 -12.08
CA ARG A 478 28.36 -17.40 -13.04
C ARG A 478 28.67 -18.67 -13.83
N PRO A 479 28.71 -18.63 -15.17
CA PRO A 479 29.19 -19.74 -15.97
C PRO A 479 30.71 -19.93 -15.82
N VAL A 480 31.15 -21.18 -15.74
CA VAL A 480 32.55 -21.58 -15.60
C VAL A 480 32.89 -22.64 -16.64
N ARG A 481 34.04 -22.48 -17.29
CA ARG A 481 34.61 -23.51 -18.17
C ARG A 481 35.14 -24.65 -17.32
N ALA A 482 34.73 -25.87 -17.62
CA ALA A 482 35.26 -27.04 -16.94
C ALA A 482 36.74 -27.22 -17.28
N ALA A 483 37.58 -27.37 -16.25
CA ALA A 483 39.03 -27.57 -16.41
C ALA A 483 39.39 -28.99 -16.88
N ALA A 484 38.51 -29.97 -16.62
CA ALA A 484 38.72 -31.37 -16.97
C ALA A 484 37.38 -32.11 -17.09
N GLY A 485 37.44 -33.34 -17.63
CA GLY A 485 36.29 -34.21 -17.85
C GLY A 485 35.55 -33.95 -19.16
N PRO A 486 34.54 -34.77 -19.49
CA PRO A 486 33.80 -34.66 -20.75
C PRO A 486 32.86 -33.44 -20.81
N ARG A 487 32.45 -32.91 -19.64
CA ARG A 487 31.67 -31.67 -19.56
C ARG A 487 32.56 -30.49 -19.93
N ARG A 488 32.02 -29.57 -20.73
CA ARG A 488 32.73 -28.36 -21.17
C ARG A 488 32.47 -27.15 -20.27
N SER A 489 31.36 -27.13 -19.55
CA SER A 489 30.98 -26.01 -18.68
C SER A 489 30.08 -26.47 -17.53
N TYR A 490 29.93 -25.58 -16.55
CA TYR A 490 28.97 -25.61 -15.46
C TYR A 490 28.72 -24.16 -15.00
N TRP A 491 27.85 -23.94 -14.02
CA TRP A 491 27.73 -22.65 -13.35
C TRP A 491 28.07 -22.81 -11.87
N THR A 492 28.52 -21.72 -11.25
CA THR A 492 28.79 -21.63 -9.81
C THR A 492 28.14 -20.36 -9.25
N VAL A 493 28.11 -20.24 -7.93
CA VAL A 493 27.59 -19.06 -7.23
C VAL A 493 28.75 -18.24 -6.68
N GLU A 494 28.74 -16.95 -6.96
CA GLU A 494 29.62 -15.95 -6.34
C GLU A 494 28.79 -15.13 -5.35
N LYS A 495 29.15 -15.16 -4.07
CA LYS A 495 28.41 -14.48 -3.01
C LYS A 495 29.10 -13.18 -2.63
N GLU A 496 28.32 -12.12 -2.55
CA GLU A 496 28.76 -10.80 -2.13
C GLU A 496 27.83 -10.28 -1.04
N THR A 497 28.38 -9.88 0.10
CA THR A 497 27.63 -9.18 1.16
C THR A 497 27.68 -7.69 0.87
N ALA A 498 26.52 -7.05 0.76
CA ALA A 498 26.40 -5.60 0.67
C ALA A 498 26.86 -4.98 2.00
N ARG A 499 27.83 -4.07 1.95
CA ARG A 499 28.43 -3.47 3.15
C ARG A 499 27.80 -2.13 3.48
N ARG A 500 27.42 -1.38 2.46
CA ARG A 500 26.78 -0.07 2.59
C ARG A 500 25.53 0.05 1.73
N GLU A 501 24.72 1.08 1.97
CA GLU A 501 23.44 1.31 1.28
C GLU A 501 23.61 1.37 -0.26
N THR A 502 24.71 1.94 -0.76
CA THR A 502 25.00 1.94 -2.21
C THR A 502 25.15 0.54 -2.79
N ASP A 503 25.60 -0.44 -2.00
CA ASP A 503 25.74 -1.84 -2.45
C ASP A 503 24.40 -2.60 -2.43
N GLY A 504 23.41 -2.06 -1.71
CA GLY A 504 22.07 -2.62 -1.50
C GLY A 504 20.98 -2.05 -2.43
N SER A 505 21.32 -1.06 -3.25
CA SER A 505 20.47 -0.51 -4.31
C SER A 505 20.69 -1.34 -5.59
N VAL A 506 19.74 -2.22 -5.94
CA VAL A 506 19.92 -3.23 -6.99
C VAL A 506 18.74 -3.35 -7.93
N GLU A 507 19.04 -3.68 -9.19
CA GLU A 507 18.05 -4.11 -10.17
C GLU A 507 17.85 -5.63 -10.07
N LEU A 508 16.65 -6.09 -10.43
CA LEU A 508 16.35 -7.52 -10.49
C LEU A 508 16.97 -8.12 -11.77
N ASP A 509 17.95 -9.01 -11.60
CA ASP A 509 18.61 -9.75 -12.69
C ASP A 509 18.77 -11.24 -12.35
N ALA A 510 19.74 -11.93 -12.97
CA ALA A 510 20.08 -13.33 -12.66
C ALA A 510 20.85 -13.52 -11.32
N THR A 511 20.60 -12.67 -10.33
CA THR A 511 21.19 -12.71 -8.99
C THR A 511 20.12 -13.09 -7.97
N GLU A 512 20.40 -14.10 -7.14
CA GLU A 512 19.54 -14.36 -5.98
C GLU A 512 19.84 -13.34 -4.88
N LEU A 513 18.83 -12.57 -4.50
CA LEU A 513 18.90 -11.58 -3.43
C LEU A 513 18.35 -12.18 -2.13
N MET A 514 19.07 -12.00 -1.03
CA MET A 514 18.65 -12.55 0.26
C MET A 514 19.05 -11.67 1.45
N VAL A 515 18.20 -11.65 2.47
CA VAL A 515 18.53 -11.11 3.79
C VAL A 515 18.87 -12.29 4.70
N VAL A 516 20.05 -12.24 5.33
CA VAL A 516 20.58 -13.31 6.19
C VAL A 516 20.93 -12.77 7.57
N ASN A 517 20.92 -13.65 8.56
CA ASN A 517 21.49 -13.36 9.87
C ASN A 517 22.83 -14.07 10.01
N PRO A 518 23.97 -13.34 9.94
CA PRO A 518 25.30 -13.96 9.99
C PRO A 518 25.62 -14.58 11.36
N ASN A 519 24.87 -14.22 12.41
CA ASN A 519 25.05 -14.68 13.79
C ASN A 519 24.20 -15.91 14.14
N ARG A 520 23.45 -16.43 13.17
CA ARG A 520 22.56 -17.59 13.34
C ARG A 520 22.80 -18.56 12.19
N ARG A 521 23.14 -19.80 12.55
CA ARG A 521 23.46 -20.84 11.58
C ARG A 521 22.61 -22.09 11.80
N THR A 522 22.33 -22.79 10.73
CA THR A 522 21.79 -24.15 10.78
C THR A 522 22.83 -25.11 11.38
N ARG A 523 22.40 -26.33 11.71
CA ARG A 523 23.30 -27.37 12.25
C ARG A 523 24.52 -27.66 11.36
N ILE A 524 24.39 -27.46 10.05
CA ILE A 524 25.45 -27.72 9.07
C ILE A 524 26.27 -26.47 8.72
N GLY A 525 25.99 -25.33 9.36
CA GLY A 525 26.80 -24.11 9.26
C GLY A 525 26.33 -23.08 8.23
N ASN A 526 25.19 -23.27 7.55
CA ASN A 526 24.63 -22.25 6.66
C ASN A 526 24.00 -21.11 7.48
N GLU A 527 24.19 -19.87 7.05
CA GLU A 527 23.49 -18.71 7.61
C GLU A 527 21.98 -18.83 7.36
N VAL A 528 21.18 -18.49 8.37
CA VAL A 528 19.73 -18.46 8.24
C VAL A 528 19.32 -17.23 7.45
N GLY A 529 18.36 -17.37 6.54
CA GLY A 529 17.98 -16.26 5.67
C GLY A 529 16.63 -16.40 5.00
N TYR A 530 16.20 -15.32 4.36
CA TYR A 530 15.05 -15.24 3.47
C TYR A 530 15.50 -14.67 2.12
N LYS A 531 15.13 -15.34 1.03
CA LYS A 531 15.41 -14.88 -0.32
C LYS A 531 14.20 -14.19 -0.93
N ILE A 532 14.46 -13.22 -1.79
CA ILE A 532 13.45 -12.48 -2.53
C ILE A 532 13.21 -13.22 -3.86
N VAL A 533 11.94 -13.49 -4.17
CA VAL A 533 11.52 -14.12 -5.43
C VAL A 533 10.42 -13.27 -6.06
N SER A 534 10.73 -12.59 -7.16
CA SER A 534 9.74 -11.79 -7.90
C SER A 534 8.66 -12.69 -8.54
N HIS A 535 7.42 -12.19 -8.55
CA HIS A 535 6.25 -12.88 -9.10
C HIS A 535 5.51 -12.00 -10.13
N GLY A 536 6.25 -11.17 -10.87
CA GLY A 536 5.70 -10.21 -11.84
C GLY A 536 5.75 -8.77 -11.32
N GLY A 537 5.49 -7.80 -12.21
CA GLY A 537 5.56 -6.37 -11.89
C GLY A 537 6.96 -5.92 -11.49
N THR A 538 7.95 -6.12 -12.37
CA THR A 538 9.36 -5.78 -12.09
C THR A 538 9.85 -4.56 -12.86
N ALA A 539 8.94 -3.72 -13.36
CA ALA A 539 9.31 -2.51 -14.08
C ALA A 539 10.06 -1.52 -13.18
N THR A 540 10.87 -0.66 -13.80
CA THR A 540 11.46 0.55 -13.20
C THR A 540 11.01 1.75 -14.00
N SER A 541 11.05 2.93 -13.40
CA SER A 541 10.61 4.14 -14.11
C SER A 541 11.45 4.43 -15.36
N LEU A 542 10.76 4.81 -16.44
CA LEU A 542 11.33 5.18 -17.72
C LEU A 542 11.50 6.69 -17.90
N LEU A 543 10.99 7.51 -16.98
CA LEU A 543 11.17 8.97 -17.01
C LEU A 543 12.65 9.33 -16.93
N ASP A 544 13.09 10.44 -17.52
CA ASP A 544 14.48 10.88 -17.43
C ASP A 544 14.86 11.30 -16.00
N ASP A 545 16.13 11.12 -15.62
CA ASP A 545 16.60 11.38 -14.25
C ASP A 545 16.46 12.86 -13.84
N ASP A 546 16.47 13.79 -14.81
CA ASP A 546 16.32 15.22 -14.60
C ASP A 546 14.86 15.70 -14.68
N ASP A 547 13.91 14.82 -14.98
CA ASP A 547 12.48 15.14 -14.95
C ASP A 547 11.98 15.32 -13.50
N TYR A 548 11.11 16.30 -13.26
CA TYR A 548 10.73 16.68 -11.91
C TYR A 548 9.96 15.60 -11.14
N PRO A 549 8.96 14.91 -11.73
CA PRO A 549 8.33 13.76 -11.09
C PRO A 549 9.34 12.65 -10.78
N GLN A 550 10.34 12.46 -11.65
CA GLN A 550 11.38 11.47 -11.42
C GLN A 550 12.35 11.86 -10.30
N GLN A 551 12.66 13.15 -10.12
CA GLN A 551 13.43 13.63 -8.96
C GLN A 551 12.67 13.34 -7.65
N ARG A 552 11.36 13.62 -7.63
CA ARG A 552 10.46 13.32 -6.49
C ARG A 552 10.42 11.83 -6.18
N ALA A 553 10.30 10.99 -7.21
CA ALA A 553 10.21 9.53 -7.10
C ALA A 553 11.52 8.80 -7.42
N SER A 554 12.70 9.39 -7.19
CA SER A 554 13.99 8.86 -7.70
C SER A 554 14.33 7.43 -7.24
N TYR A 555 13.68 6.94 -6.19
CA TYR A 555 13.77 5.56 -5.73
C TYR A 555 13.15 4.52 -6.71
N THR A 556 12.29 4.92 -7.65
CA THR A 556 11.63 4.01 -8.61
C THR A 556 12.55 3.58 -9.77
N LYS A 557 13.76 4.13 -9.85
CA LYS A 557 14.81 3.72 -10.80
C LYS A 557 15.40 2.35 -10.49
N ARG A 558 15.17 1.81 -9.30
CA ARG A 558 15.53 0.44 -8.92
C ARG A 558 14.41 -0.24 -8.17
N GLN A 559 14.29 -1.55 -8.36
CA GLN A 559 13.25 -2.33 -7.70
C GLN A 559 13.60 -2.64 -6.23
N VAL A 560 14.88 -2.69 -5.85
CA VAL A 560 15.29 -3.07 -4.50
C VAL A 560 16.27 -2.06 -3.91
N TRP A 561 16.02 -1.67 -2.66
CA TRP A 561 16.93 -0.87 -1.84
C TRP A 561 17.10 -1.51 -0.47
N VAL A 562 18.25 -1.30 0.16
CA VAL A 562 18.50 -1.70 1.55
C VAL A 562 19.12 -0.54 2.30
N THR A 563 18.43 -0.08 3.34
CA THR A 563 18.91 0.99 4.22
C THR A 563 19.23 0.46 5.61
N ALA A 564 20.06 1.18 6.35
CA ALA A 564 20.13 0.97 7.80
C ALA A 564 18.80 1.39 8.43
N TYR A 565 18.32 0.66 9.44
CA TYR A 565 17.09 1.03 10.15
C TYR A 565 17.20 2.43 10.77
N ASP A 566 16.16 3.22 10.54
CA ASP A 566 15.92 4.52 11.15
C ASP A 566 14.42 4.63 11.45
N GLU A 567 14.09 5.20 12.61
CA GLU A 567 12.70 5.32 13.07
C GLU A 567 11.89 6.35 12.26
N ALA A 568 12.57 7.36 11.71
CA ALA A 568 11.93 8.42 10.92
C ALA A 568 11.72 8.01 9.44
N GLU A 569 12.48 7.04 8.94
CA GLU A 569 12.45 6.61 7.53
C GLU A 569 11.33 5.59 7.28
N LYS A 570 10.11 6.12 7.09
CA LYS A 570 8.89 5.32 6.89
C LYS A 570 8.32 5.41 5.48
N TRP A 571 8.42 6.58 4.86
CA TRP A 571 7.70 6.96 3.64
C TRP A 571 8.66 7.13 2.47
N ALA A 572 8.59 6.27 1.45
CA ALA A 572 9.60 6.24 0.39
C ALA A 572 9.72 7.56 -0.38
N ALA A 573 8.63 8.34 -0.50
CA ALA A 573 8.62 9.68 -1.10
C ALA A 573 8.74 10.84 -0.08
N GLY A 574 9.05 10.53 1.18
CA GLY A 574 9.17 11.51 2.26
C GLY A 574 7.89 11.77 3.02
N LEU A 575 8.02 12.52 4.12
CA LEU A 575 6.88 12.81 4.99
C LEU A 575 5.87 13.74 4.31
N TYR A 576 6.34 14.75 3.57
CA TYR A 576 5.52 15.74 2.86
C TYR A 576 5.70 15.60 1.35
N THR A 577 4.72 14.97 0.70
CA THR A 577 4.86 14.49 -0.68
C THR A 577 4.21 15.42 -1.71
N ASP A 578 3.09 16.05 -1.35
CA ASP A 578 2.46 17.06 -2.20
C ASP A 578 3.43 18.21 -2.46
N GLN A 579 3.61 18.58 -3.73
CA GLN A 579 4.56 19.59 -4.19
C GLN A 579 6.00 19.42 -3.65
N SER A 580 6.43 18.18 -3.35
CA SER A 580 7.79 17.88 -2.89
C SER A 580 8.85 18.14 -3.96
N THR A 581 10.10 18.37 -3.53
CA THR A 581 11.27 18.59 -4.42
C THR A 581 12.12 17.33 -4.60
N GLY A 582 11.82 16.24 -3.89
CA GLY A 582 12.60 14.98 -3.93
C GLY A 582 13.79 14.92 -2.95
N ASP A 583 13.96 15.92 -2.08
CA ASP A 583 15.09 15.99 -1.14
C ASP A 583 14.96 15.06 0.08
N ASP A 584 13.76 14.55 0.35
CA ASP A 584 13.43 13.69 1.51
C ASP A 584 12.86 12.33 1.08
N ASN A 585 13.42 11.69 0.07
CA ASN A 585 12.96 10.36 -0.36
C ASN A 585 13.98 9.25 -0.09
N LEU A 586 13.58 7.99 -0.32
CA LEU A 586 14.41 6.80 -0.10
C LEU A 586 15.76 6.86 -0.82
N ALA A 587 15.81 7.42 -2.03
CA ALA A 587 17.06 7.57 -2.75
C ALA A 587 17.96 8.63 -2.09
N ALA A 588 17.41 9.79 -1.69
CA ALA A 588 18.13 10.84 -0.97
C ALA A 588 18.69 10.31 0.37
N TRP A 589 17.88 9.56 1.12
CA TRP A 589 18.30 8.90 2.35
C TRP A 589 19.49 7.97 2.13
N SER A 590 19.44 7.16 1.08
CA SER A 590 20.48 6.18 0.73
C SER A 590 21.81 6.82 0.33
N GLN A 591 21.84 8.11 -0.02
CA GLN A 591 23.08 8.84 -0.31
C GLN A 591 23.96 9.02 0.93
N ARG A 592 23.40 8.87 2.15
CA ARG A 592 24.17 8.84 3.40
C ARG A 592 25.13 7.65 3.46
N ASN A 593 24.87 6.61 2.66
CA ASN A 593 25.73 5.45 2.45
C ASN A 593 26.17 4.78 3.77
N ARG A 594 25.21 4.60 4.68
CA ARG A 594 25.41 4.00 6.01
C ARG A 594 25.85 2.54 5.87
N GLU A 595 26.46 2.00 6.93
CA GLU A 595 26.82 0.59 6.99
C GLU A 595 25.58 -0.28 7.20
N ILE A 596 25.46 -1.37 6.44
CA ILE A 596 24.32 -2.30 6.47
C ILE A 596 24.73 -3.77 6.69
N GLU A 597 26.04 -4.07 6.76
CA GLU A 597 26.51 -5.42 7.08
C GLU A 597 26.40 -5.70 8.59
N ASN A 598 25.64 -6.75 8.95
CA ASN A 598 25.42 -7.20 10.32
C ASN A 598 24.80 -6.10 11.21
N LYS A 599 23.77 -5.44 10.70
CA LYS A 599 23.03 -4.33 11.33
C LYS A 599 21.53 -4.58 11.25
N ASP A 600 20.78 -3.76 11.99
CA ASP A 600 19.34 -3.60 11.75
C ASP A 600 19.15 -2.88 10.42
N ILE A 601 18.46 -3.54 9.48
CA ILE A 601 18.34 -3.10 8.08
C ILE A 601 16.89 -3.21 7.61
N VAL A 602 16.53 -2.32 6.69
CA VAL A 602 15.21 -2.29 6.07
C VAL A 602 15.37 -2.58 4.58
N LEU A 603 14.63 -3.58 4.10
CA LEU A 603 14.49 -3.86 2.68
C LEU A 603 13.34 -3.03 2.13
N TRP A 604 13.54 -2.40 0.98
CA TRP A 604 12.50 -1.72 0.23
C TRP A 604 12.34 -2.41 -1.11
N TYR A 605 11.11 -2.76 -1.47
CA TYR A 605 10.83 -3.46 -2.73
C TYR A 605 9.73 -2.72 -3.49
N THR A 606 10.02 -2.34 -4.74
CA THR A 606 9.08 -1.70 -5.65
C THR A 606 8.53 -2.71 -6.65
N VAL A 607 7.21 -2.91 -6.63
CA VAL A 607 6.46 -3.57 -7.71
C VAL A 607 6.16 -2.49 -8.76
N GLY A 608 6.57 -2.71 -10.01
CA GLY A 608 6.38 -1.76 -11.11
C GLY A 608 5.65 -2.38 -12.30
N ILE A 609 4.67 -1.68 -12.85
CA ILE A 609 3.91 -2.09 -14.05
C ILE A 609 3.85 -0.91 -15.02
N HIS A 610 4.31 -1.13 -16.27
CA HIS A 610 4.02 -0.22 -17.37
C HIS A 610 2.66 -0.58 -17.95
N HIS A 611 1.74 0.38 -17.99
CA HIS A 611 0.41 0.17 -18.49
C HIS A 611 0.25 0.82 -19.87
N VAL A 612 0.08 -0.04 -20.88
CA VAL A 612 -0.35 0.33 -22.22
C VAL A 612 -1.82 -0.06 -22.32
N PRO A 613 -2.78 0.85 -22.06
CA PRO A 613 -4.18 0.47 -21.95
C PRO A 613 -4.71 -0.19 -23.23
N CYS A 614 -5.58 -1.17 -23.07
CA CYS A 614 -6.24 -1.86 -24.17
C CYS A 614 -7.77 -1.81 -24.04
N GLN A 615 -8.48 -2.33 -25.04
CA GLN A 615 -9.95 -2.26 -25.05
C GLN A 615 -10.57 -3.10 -23.94
N GLU A 616 -9.95 -4.23 -23.58
CA GLU A 616 -10.38 -5.10 -22.49
C GLU A 616 -10.32 -4.42 -21.12
N ASP A 617 -9.55 -3.35 -20.97
CA ASP A 617 -9.47 -2.56 -19.74
C ASP A 617 -10.64 -1.57 -19.60
N PHE A 618 -11.47 -1.42 -20.65
CA PHE A 618 -12.60 -0.50 -20.71
C PHE A 618 -13.95 -1.24 -20.72
N PRO A 619 -14.95 -0.78 -19.96
CA PRO A 619 -14.97 0.44 -19.16
C PRO A 619 -14.47 0.29 -17.71
N VAL A 620 -14.19 -0.94 -17.28
CA VAL A 620 -13.61 -1.28 -15.98
C VAL A 620 -12.58 -2.39 -16.21
N MET A 621 -11.39 -2.21 -15.65
CA MET A 621 -10.22 -3.02 -15.94
C MET A 621 -10.25 -4.36 -15.17
N PRO A 622 -10.12 -5.50 -15.87
CA PRO A 622 -9.86 -6.78 -15.23
C PRO A 622 -8.57 -6.75 -14.40
N ALA A 623 -8.57 -7.44 -13.26
CA ALA A 623 -7.46 -7.31 -12.32
C ALA A 623 -6.10 -7.73 -12.91
N VAL A 624 -5.10 -6.83 -12.87
CA VAL A 624 -3.70 -7.10 -13.21
C VAL A 624 -2.89 -7.27 -11.92
N THR A 625 -2.17 -8.39 -11.79
CA THR A 625 -1.47 -8.73 -10.54
C THR A 625 0.04 -8.59 -10.62
N GLY A 626 0.66 -8.05 -9.58
CA GLY A 626 2.12 -8.04 -9.38
C GLY A 626 2.49 -8.40 -7.94
N GLY A 627 3.76 -8.74 -7.68
CA GLY A 627 4.18 -9.07 -6.32
C GLY A 627 5.51 -9.82 -6.22
N PHE A 628 5.81 -10.28 -5.01
CA PHE A 628 7.04 -11.00 -4.67
C PHE A 628 6.84 -11.94 -3.48
N GLU A 629 7.80 -12.83 -3.26
CA GLU A 629 7.83 -13.77 -2.14
C GLU A 629 9.14 -13.63 -1.36
N LEU A 630 9.02 -13.49 -0.05
CA LEU A 630 10.10 -13.72 0.90
C LEU A 630 10.09 -15.21 1.27
N ARG A 631 11.05 -15.96 0.73
CA ARG A 631 11.11 -17.42 0.87
C ARG A 631 12.24 -17.85 1.83
N PRO A 632 11.97 -18.70 2.84
CA PRO A 632 13.00 -19.16 3.75
C PRO A 632 14.11 -19.91 2.99
N THR A 633 15.35 -19.50 3.23
CA THR A 633 16.56 -20.05 2.60
C THR A 633 17.56 -20.38 3.68
N ASN A 634 17.74 -21.67 3.97
CA ASN A 634 18.49 -22.16 5.14
C ASN A 634 17.96 -21.62 6.48
N PHE A 635 16.74 -21.07 6.54
CA PHE A 635 16.16 -20.61 7.80
C PHE A 635 15.91 -21.78 8.77
N PHE A 636 15.31 -22.86 8.26
CA PHE A 636 15.08 -24.11 8.97
C PHE A 636 16.22 -25.11 8.70
N ASP A 637 16.41 -26.09 9.60
CA ASP A 637 17.41 -27.16 9.42
C ASP A 637 17.07 -28.12 8.26
N ARG A 638 15.82 -28.12 7.79
CA ARG A 638 15.29 -28.95 6.68
C ARG A 638 13.92 -28.41 6.25
N ASN A 639 13.26 -29.07 5.29
CA ASN A 639 11.88 -28.76 4.92
C ASN A 639 10.98 -28.68 6.18
N PRO A 640 10.39 -27.50 6.49
CA PRO A 640 9.60 -27.31 7.71
C PRO A 640 8.30 -28.12 7.73
N LEU A 641 7.83 -28.56 6.55
CA LEU A 641 6.59 -29.34 6.39
C LEU A 641 6.80 -30.85 6.30
N ILE A 642 8.03 -31.35 6.51
CA ILE A 642 8.32 -32.78 6.34
C ILE A 642 7.56 -33.67 7.34
N ARG A 643 7.18 -33.12 8.50
CA ARG A 643 6.40 -33.81 9.55
C ARG A 643 4.92 -33.42 9.55
N THR A 644 4.50 -32.55 8.64
CA THR A 644 3.10 -32.16 8.51
C THR A 644 2.30 -33.35 8.01
N ARG A 645 1.16 -33.64 8.65
CA ARG A 645 0.26 -34.72 8.23
C ARG A 645 -0.46 -34.32 6.93
N PRO A 646 -0.87 -35.28 6.09
CA PRO A 646 -1.81 -34.98 5.02
C PRO A 646 -3.11 -34.38 5.60
N ASN A 647 -3.78 -33.52 4.84
CA ASN A 647 -5.11 -33.06 5.22
C ASN A 647 -6.05 -34.26 5.34
N LYS A 648 -6.84 -34.31 6.42
CA LYS A 648 -7.95 -35.27 6.52
C LYS A 648 -9.00 -34.88 5.48
N GLN A 649 -9.51 -35.87 4.75
CA GLN A 649 -10.64 -35.65 3.86
C GLN A 649 -11.86 -35.29 4.71
N ALA A 650 -12.33 -34.05 4.59
CA ALA A 650 -13.62 -33.66 5.15
C ALA A 650 -14.73 -34.25 4.29
N THR A 651 -15.74 -34.86 4.93
CA THR A 651 -16.97 -35.22 4.23
C THR A 651 -17.86 -33.99 4.19
N TRP A 652 -18.41 -33.68 3.02
CA TRP A 652 -19.38 -32.60 2.90
C TRP A 652 -20.62 -32.98 3.73
N PRO A 653 -21.17 -32.07 4.57
CA PRO A 653 -22.39 -32.38 5.31
C PRO A 653 -23.48 -32.70 4.29
N ASN A 654 -23.99 -33.92 4.30
CA ASN A 654 -24.98 -34.35 3.33
C ASN A 654 -26.33 -33.69 3.64
N CYS A 655 -26.58 -32.51 3.08
CA CYS A 655 -27.81 -31.75 3.31
C CYS A 655 -29.03 -32.29 2.53
N SER A 656 -28.96 -33.48 1.93
CA SER A 656 -30.06 -34.09 1.16
C SER A 656 -31.22 -34.67 2.02
N LEU A 657 -31.35 -34.25 3.28
CA LEU A 657 -32.37 -34.75 4.22
C LEU A 657 -33.25 -33.68 4.88
N ILE A 658 -33.31 -32.46 4.36
CA ILE A 658 -34.33 -31.48 4.77
C ILE A 658 -35.09 -31.05 3.51
N ASN A 659 -36.05 -31.90 3.12
CA ASN A 659 -37.16 -31.54 2.23
C ASN A 659 -38.35 -31.13 3.07
#